data_AF-A0A821Y3M2-F1
#
_entry.id   AF-A0A821Y3M2-F1
#
_cell.length_a   1.000
_cell.length_b   1.000
_cell.length_c   1.000
_cell.angle_alpha   90.00
_cell.angle_beta   90.00
_cell.angle_gamma   90.00
#
_symmetry.space_group_name_H-M   'P 1'
#
loop_
_entity.id
_entity.type
_entity.pdbx_description
1 polymer ?
#
loop_
_entity_poly.entity_id
_entity_poly.type
_entity_poly.pdbx_seq_one_letter_code
_entity_poly.pdbx_strand_id
1 'polypeptide(L)'
;MSGEGERASRPNSLLLEAPAPEREPLHFNVNLVGAPPEVEQLVNNIKQVAEDFLYHWKTFPIVLPQSRFTGAGNHPSDIIVAPPCDEIDAAALDAGVEPHPLSPKQLHSIRERGWHKEKFMPKKLNTKQLDTIRQRGEFEVPSRHFPGQTHVWRVAGWLQRGRIRAREELYRHIARAVALIVVVARDRLLRDEAISVVAGAKAFLDGLHRLLDLAFGMPSLEARDLDKKIREERSRYLVAELICKPENREDVAALAAWVTRAMRRAASEKSDARDVQRAAPRVPHIYTTPQRTQVDLRLYRRELLRKAAGSLQAILERESRGWFLHFREKRAAHLASQKVPIKDIEEEVSTAAMREYVSRVCAGVMSCTQLASLGPNVPELLAEQLRAAAAINRAQEGVRRKLEAGLATAEARLRASHPILSRADAWRKERLALAAQRLKDELRWTGMEDAAAAMQAHKLHQHRYFLLRDLTFMRDREPLLLKELRAAKTPTREFSWATRIWLPRNWAVIRHFRGRSERIPTVISSRATNIVTPRSDPSQPVFLADREKVRSTSTRWPGWRLLNFAHRTWCWTWNIMFLFGVMVPWCSPLSLRTLLCVKPFVPDLELSQVNGTLFPKRSSETQTMWSRLLQLWRHVSKERTRFETEPDTGLLGKGLSRQANRVWNYGIVGGVGSLVLLLLFPIAALLASLIALAIATTVPFWMPFAALTVHAANALIYEVDSPDPHGLNRWFVLLEVVLWRIAILGLLQPVLAVVVAVLLCPIAAFILLIGGVGWWSIRGVWERASWRWVIVRGARVPAHDSAFCTRVAGPGFHAPASYQITAAQALAAVCARAECEQLNAWGSQLEAAVERPLRDYRHFVDACFGPFSVQIAKTGAYKQLEKECSELVASGREKLAARRRDLALGLSDAARARVRMPAQELRKAIHASALELARMFGHAARGEEWWTARGLEPGDWHALAANTLVEVFDAEILMALEEGEARLSLDAGPGVNTWAGRCARDHAPPDVLAERDDWGIAPGMWGEWGGSALPRVPAPSLEASAFSPRAPHLPPVPHPATVALVLHNRESDNPVPLETELCVEILRGLEDAPDCDDKREGVERYRGGGSEASSESSGSISPDEERLPETPDSALCRISPSAERAACRWTLTGRGVRLRADLASPEDVTLDTDRHGTSV
;
A
#
# COMPACT_ATOMS: atom_id res chain seq x y z
N MET A 1 47.29 -57.18 -41.08
CA MET A 1 47.34 -57.04 -42.55
C MET A 1 46.89 -55.61 -42.86
N SER A 2 47.80 -54.65 -42.69
CA SER A 2 48.53 -53.92 -43.77
C SER A 2 47.63 -52.88 -44.46
N GLY A 3 47.95 -51.59 -44.53
CA GLY A 3 49.13 -50.81 -44.18
C GLY A 3 48.89 -49.33 -44.57
N GLU A 4 49.82 -48.45 -44.14
CA GLU A 4 50.36 -47.23 -44.79
C GLU A 4 49.39 -46.35 -45.62
N GLY A 5 49.21 -45.05 -45.40
CA GLY A 5 50.13 -44.02 -44.91
C GLY A 5 50.48 -43.08 -46.05
N GLU A 6 49.87 -41.89 -46.14
CA GLU A 6 50.41 -40.78 -46.95
C GLU A 6 50.14 -39.41 -46.31
N ARG A 7 51.17 -38.57 -46.38
CA ARG A 7 51.48 -37.46 -45.48
C ARG A 7 50.78 -36.16 -45.85
N ALA A 8 50.44 -35.42 -44.80
CA ALA A 8 50.07 -34.01 -44.85
C ALA A 8 51.24 -33.12 -45.32
N SER A 9 50.96 -32.26 -46.30
CA SER A 9 51.76 -31.07 -46.60
C SER A 9 51.53 -30.01 -45.51
N ARG A 10 52.56 -29.69 -44.74
CA ARG A 10 52.58 -28.49 -43.87
C ARG A 10 52.58 -27.23 -44.73
N PRO A 11 51.81 -26.18 -44.39
CA PRO A 11 52.21 -24.81 -44.69
C PRO A 11 52.84 -24.18 -43.44
N ASN A 12 54.14 -23.95 -43.58
CA ASN A 12 54.99 -22.94 -42.95
C ASN A 12 54.47 -22.21 -41.70
N SER A 13 55.01 -22.63 -40.57
CA SER A 13 55.30 -21.80 -39.41
C SER A 13 56.23 -20.64 -39.80
N LEU A 14 55.66 -19.46 -39.99
CA LEU A 14 56.32 -18.19 -39.67
C LEU A 14 55.41 -17.45 -38.69
N LEU A 15 55.27 -18.02 -37.49
CA LEU A 15 54.90 -17.25 -36.32
C LEU A 15 56.04 -16.26 -36.11
N LEU A 16 55.89 -15.03 -36.62
CA LEU A 16 56.58 -13.89 -36.06
C LEU A 16 56.10 -13.81 -34.61
N GLU A 17 56.81 -14.48 -33.70
CA GLU A 17 56.71 -14.19 -32.28
C GLU A 17 56.87 -12.67 -32.16
N ALA A 18 55.82 -12.01 -31.67
CA ALA A 18 55.88 -10.57 -31.46
C ALA A 18 57.12 -10.27 -30.60
N PRO A 19 57.92 -9.24 -30.93
CA PRO A 19 59.10 -8.92 -30.15
C PRO A 19 58.70 -8.73 -28.68
N ALA A 20 59.48 -9.29 -27.76
CA ALA A 20 59.24 -9.09 -26.34
C ALA A 20 59.33 -7.58 -26.02
N PRO A 21 58.53 -7.05 -25.06
CA PRO A 21 58.59 -5.64 -24.73
C PRO A 21 59.97 -5.27 -24.21
N GLU A 22 60.59 -4.25 -24.83
CA GLU A 22 61.94 -3.81 -24.48
C GLU A 22 61.89 -2.75 -23.38
N ARG A 23 62.77 -2.92 -22.38
CA ARG A 23 62.89 -2.02 -21.23
C ARG A 23 64.10 -1.12 -21.41
N GLU A 24 63.95 0.15 -21.07
CA GLU A 24 65.04 1.12 -21.04
C GLU A 24 65.08 1.78 -19.66
N PRO A 25 66.26 1.90 -19.00
CA PRO A 25 66.36 2.45 -17.66
C PRO A 25 65.94 3.92 -17.62
N LEU A 26 65.33 4.33 -16.52
CA LEU A 26 64.94 5.72 -16.29
C LEU A 26 66.16 6.51 -15.80
N HIS A 27 66.46 7.65 -16.43
CA HIS A 27 67.55 8.53 -16.02
C HIS A 27 67.06 9.69 -15.15
N PHE A 28 67.77 9.97 -14.05
CA PHE A 28 67.39 11.00 -13.09
C PHE A 28 68.44 12.14 -13.05
N ASN A 29 68.00 13.36 -13.35
CA ASN A 29 68.83 14.55 -13.21
C ASN A 29 68.68 15.11 -11.78
N VAL A 30 69.69 14.88 -10.94
CA VAL A 30 69.73 15.36 -9.56
C VAL A 30 70.72 16.52 -9.46
N ASN A 31 70.26 17.70 -9.04
CA ASN A 31 71.11 18.87 -8.79
C ASN A 31 71.51 18.89 -7.31
N LEU A 32 72.79 18.68 -7.03
CA LEU A 32 73.34 18.59 -5.67
C LEU A 32 74.17 19.81 -5.24
N VAL A 33 74.02 20.95 -5.94
CA VAL A 33 74.84 22.16 -5.71
C VAL A 33 74.69 22.65 -4.26
N GLY A 34 75.76 22.49 -3.45
CA GLY A 34 75.85 22.95 -2.07
C GLY A 34 75.61 21.90 -0.99
N ALA A 35 75.50 20.62 -1.33
CA ALA A 35 75.31 19.54 -0.37
C ALA A 35 76.65 19.06 0.27
N PRO A 36 76.65 18.59 1.53
CA PRO A 36 77.83 17.96 2.14
C PRO A 36 78.28 16.72 1.35
N PRO A 37 79.59 16.41 1.29
CA PRO A 37 80.12 15.33 0.45
C PRO A 37 79.56 13.94 0.80
N GLU A 38 79.19 13.72 2.06
CA GLU A 38 78.55 12.48 2.54
C GLU A 38 77.13 12.31 1.97
N VAL A 39 76.38 13.40 1.84
CA VAL A 39 75.03 13.41 1.27
C VAL A 39 75.09 13.25 -0.25
N GLU A 40 76.07 13.88 -0.91
CA GLU A 40 76.28 13.70 -2.34
C GLU A 40 76.59 12.25 -2.70
N GLN A 41 77.44 11.57 -1.94
CA GLN A 41 77.73 10.15 -2.14
C GLN A 41 76.50 9.26 -1.94
N LEU A 42 75.72 9.50 -0.88
CA LEU A 42 74.49 8.74 -0.61
C LEU A 42 73.46 8.92 -1.72
N VAL A 43 73.21 10.16 -2.16
CA VAL A 43 72.22 10.45 -3.21
C VAL A 43 72.66 9.88 -4.56
N ASN A 44 73.96 9.91 -4.88
CA ASN A 44 74.48 9.27 -6.09
C ASN A 44 74.35 7.73 -6.06
N ASN A 45 74.57 7.10 -4.90
CA ASN A 45 74.34 5.66 -4.75
C ASN A 45 72.86 5.30 -4.92
N ILE A 46 71.96 6.07 -4.31
CA ILE A 46 70.50 5.85 -4.45
C ILE A 46 70.07 6.10 -5.90
N LYS A 47 70.63 7.13 -6.57
CA LYS A 47 70.40 7.39 -7.98
C LYS A 47 70.82 6.19 -8.83
N GLN A 48 72.03 5.65 -8.62
CA GLN A 48 72.51 4.51 -9.39
C GLN A 48 71.58 3.28 -9.23
N VAL A 49 71.16 2.98 -8.00
CA VAL A 49 70.20 1.89 -7.75
C VAL A 49 68.83 2.18 -8.38
N ALA A 50 68.38 3.43 -8.39
CA ALA A 50 67.14 3.84 -9.05
C ALA A 50 67.23 3.66 -10.56
N GLU A 51 68.34 4.03 -11.20
CA GLU A 51 68.56 3.88 -12.64
C GLU A 51 68.73 2.41 -13.05
N ASP A 52 69.25 1.56 -12.16
CA ASP A 52 69.37 0.10 -12.39
C ASP A 52 68.03 -0.64 -12.24
N PHE A 53 67.13 -0.16 -11.37
CA PHE A 53 65.87 -0.84 -11.05
C PHE A 53 64.66 -0.28 -11.81
N LEU A 54 64.61 1.02 -12.05
CA LEU A 54 63.48 1.71 -12.67
C LEU A 54 63.66 1.83 -14.18
N TYR A 55 62.57 1.57 -14.90
CA TYR A 55 62.58 1.53 -16.37
C TYR A 55 61.29 2.12 -16.93
N HIS A 56 61.32 2.43 -18.22
CA HIS A 56 60.12 2.66 -19.02
C HIS A 56 60.09 1.69 -20.21
N TRP A 57 58.96 1.60 -20.89
CA TRP A 57 58.84 0.75 -22.06
C TRP A 57 59.38 1.50 -23.28
N LYS A 58 60.54 1.06 -23.80
CA LYS A 58 61.10 1.59 -25.04
C LYS A 58 60.24 1.21 -26.23
N THR A 59 59.85 -0.06 -26.29
CA THR A 59 58.89 -0.59 -27.25
C THR A 59 57.94 -1.56 -26.55
N PHE A 60 56.62 -1.35 -26.74
CA PHE A 60 55.59 -2.23 -26.20
C PHE A 60 54.61 -2.64 -27.32
N PRO A 61 54.81 -3.80 -27.98
CA PRO A 61 53.98 -4.18 -29.11
C PRO A 61 52.60 -4.67 -28.67
N ILE A 62 51.56 -3.92 -29.04
CA ILE A 62 50.16 -4.28 -28.80
C ILE A 62 49.66 -5.14 -29.97
N VAL A 63 49.73 -6.47 -29.81
CA VAL A 63 49.27 -7.48 -30.78
C VAL A 63 48.06 -8.22 -30.22
N LEU A 64 46.90 -8.03 -30.84
CA LEU A 64 45.66 -8.70 -30.44
C LEU A 64 45.73 -10.22 -30.71
N PRO A 65 45.00 -11.05 -29.94
CA PRO A 65 44.80 -12.46 -30.26
C PRO A 65 44.25 -12.65 -31.68
N GLN A 66 44.64 -13.75 -32.34
CA GLN A 66 44.14 -14.08 -33.67
C GLN A 66 42.64 -14.32 -33.64
N SER A 67 41.92 -13.70 -34.59
CA SER A 67 40.48 -13.85 -34.69
C SER A 67 40.05 -14.90 -35.69
N ARG A 68 38.92 -15.55 -35.38
CA ARG A 68 38.24 -16.52 -36.23
C ARG A 68 37.37 -15.87 -37.32
N PHE A 69 37.08 -14.57 -37.18
CA PHE A 69 36.28 -13.78 -38.13
C PHE A 69 37.19 -12.97 -39.07
N THR A 70 38.13 -13.67 -39.71
CA THR A 70 39.04 -13.09 -40.72
C THR A 70 38.62 -13.56 -42.12
N GLY A 71 38.71 -12.67 -43.12
CA GLY A 71 38.29 -12.92 -44.51
C GLY A 71 37.00 -12.19 -44.93
N ALA A 72 36.88 -11.90 -46.23
CA ALA A 72 35.75 -11.15 -46.78
C ALA A 72 34.41 -11.91 -46.59
N GLY A 73 33.39 -11.24 -46.04
CA GLY A 73 32.05 -11.79 -45.84
C GLY A 73 31.91 -12.77 -44.67
N ASN A 74 32.93 -12.87 -43.81
CA ASN A 74 32.93 -13.72 -42.60
C ASN A 74 32.75 -12.90 -41.31
N HIS A 75 32.34 -11.63 -41.38
CA HIS A 75 31.99 -10.87 -40.19
C HIS A 75 30.60 -11.29 -39.67
N PRO A 76 30.34 -11.29 -38.34
CA PRO A 76 29.02 -11.61 -37.79
C PRO A 76 27.88 -10.78 -38.38
N SER A 77 28.13 -9.51 -38.73
CA SER A 77 27.19 -8.63 -39.42
C SER A 77 26.82 -9.10 -40.83
N ASP A 78 27.72 -9.83 -41.50
CA ASP A 78 27.52 -10.36 -42.86
C ASP A 78 26.88 -11.76 -42.82
N ILE A 79 27.07 -12.49 -41.71
CA ILE A 79 26.52 -13.83 -41.48
C ILE A 79 25.05 -13.76 -41.05
N ILE A 80 24.71 -12.77 -40.21
CA ILE A 80 23.35 -12.52 -39.72
C ILE A 80 22.89 -11.18 -40.28
N VAL A 81 22.26 -11.24 -41.45
CA VAL A 81 21.78 -10.05 -42.16
C VAL A 81 20.32 -9.83 -41.78
N ALA A 82 20.00 -8.63 -41.29
CA ALA A 82 18.60 -8.24 -41.10
C ALA A 82 17.89 -8.27 -42.47
N PRO A 83 16.69 -8.85 -42.59
CA PRO A 83 15.98 -8.89 -43.85
C PRO A 83 15.76 -7.45 -44.35
N PRO A 84 15.86 -7.21 -45.67
CA PRO A 84 15.66 -5.88 -46.23
C PRO A 84 14.31 -5.32 -45.78
N CYS A 85 14.27 -4.04 -45.38
CA CYS A 85 13.08 -3.39 -44.83
C CYS A 85 11.82 -3.60 -45.68
N ASP A 86 11.96 -3.83 -46.99
CA ASP A 86 10.85 -4.14 -47.91
C ASP A 86 10.00 -5.36 -47.48
N GLU A 87 10.55 -6.37 -46.79
CA GLU A 87 9.80 -7.54 -46.31
C GLU A 87 9.13 -7.29 -44.95
N ILE A 88 9.78 -6.52 -44.08
CA ILE A 88 9.25 -6.10 -42.77
C ILE A 88 8.14 -5.07 -42.96
N ASP A 89 8.30 -4.12 -43.87
CA ASP A 89 7.30 -3.11 -44.21
C ASP A 89 6.15 -3.72 -45.01
N ALA A 90 6.38 -4.74 -45.85
CA ALA A 90 5.32 -5.51 -46.50
C ALA A 90 4.54 -6.38 -45.49
N ALA A 91 5.20 -6.98 -44.50
CA ALA A 91 4.55 -7.69 -43.40
C ALA A 91 3.83 -6.72 -42.42
N ALA A 92 4.34 -5.51 -42.24
CA ALA A 92 3.73 -4.43 -41.45
C ALA A 92 2.52 -3.81 -42.18
N LEU A 93 2.57 -3.68 -43.51
CA LEU A 93 1.43 -3.39 -44.39
C LEU A 93 0.36 -4.48 -44.31
N ASP A 94 0.76 -5.74 -44.09
CA ASP A 94 -0.14 -6.86 -43.81
C ASP A 94 -0.67 -6.90 -42.36
N ALA A 95 -0.01 -6.22 -41.42
CA ALA A 95 -0.41 -6.11 -40.02
C ALA A 95 -1.12 -4.78 -39.68
N GLY A 96 -1.25 -3.86 -40.64
CA GLY A 96 -1.93 -2.57 -40.46
C GLY A 96 -1.17 -1.55 -39.60
N VAL A 97 0.17 -1.67 -39.49
CA VAL A 97 1.01 -0.72 -38.75
C VAL A 97 1.45 0.42 -39.70
N GLU A 98 1.41 1.66 -39.22
CA GLU A 98 1.79 2.85 -40.02
C GLU A 98 3.24 2.74 -40.53
N PRO A 99 3.49 3.06 -41.82
CA PRO A 99 4.84 3.01 -42.37
C PRO A 99 5.71 4.11 -41.77
N HIS A 100 6.92 3.76 -41.32
CA HIS A 100 7.95 4.75 -41.03
C HIS A 100 8.43 5.41 -42.34
N PRO A 101 8.79 6.71 -42.34
CA PRO A 101 9.31 7.36 -43.52
C PRO A 101 10.64 6.73 -43.97
N LEU A 102 10.70 6.31 -45.24
CA LEU A 102 11.88 5.65 -45.85
C LEU A 102 13.09 6.60 -45.88
N SER A 103 14.27 6.06 -45.55
CA SER A 103 15.54 6.80 -45.62
C SER A 103 16.01 7.01 -47.07
N PRO A 104 16.89 7.99 -47.35
CA PRO A 104 17.35 8.31 -48.70
C PRO A 104 18.07 7.15 -49.41
N LYS A 105 18.74 6.26 -48.65
CA LYS A 105 19.43 5.07 -49.19
C LYS A 105 18.44 3.99 -49.64
N GLN A 106 17.31 3.87 -48.94
CA GLN A 106 16.24 2.93 -49.25
C GLN A 106 15.45 3.37 -50.48
N LEU A 107 15.24 4.68 -50.66
CA LEU A 107 14.70 5.24 -51.91
C LEU A 107 15.59 4.94 -53.13
N HIS A 108 16.91 4.84 -52.93
CA HIS A 108 17.85 4.54 -54.00
C HIS A 108 17.84 3.07 -54.42
N SER A 109 17.74 2.13 -53.47
CA SER A 109 17.63 0.68 -53.77
C SER A 109 16.31 0.31 -54.43
N ILE A 110 15.22 1.00 -54.08
CA ILE A 110 13.90 0.85 -54.72
C ILE A 110 13.94 1.35 -56.17
N ARG A 111 14.73 2.39 -56.45
CA ARG A 111 14.90 2.96 -57.79
C ARG A 111 15.73 2.05 -58.71
N GLU A 112 16.67 1.29 -58.15
CA GLU A 112 17.53 0.37 -58.91
C GLU A 112 16.88 -0.99 -59.20
N ARG A 113 15.99 -1.50 -58.33
CA ARG A 113 15.48 -2.89 -58.46
C ARG A 113 14.22 -3.07 -59.30
N GLY A 114 13.46 -2.03 -59.62
CA GLY A 114 12.30 -2.11 -60.52
C GLY A 114 11.13 -2.97 -59.99
N TRP A 115 9.92 -2.42 -60.00
CA TRP A 115 8.71 -3.19 -59.62
C TRP A 115 8.45 -4.35 -60.60
N HIS A 116 8.62 -5.60 -60.16
CA HIS A 116 8.13 -6.78 -60.87
C HIS A 116 6.58 -6.82 -60.87
N LYS A 117 5.97 -6.12 -61.83
CA LYS A 117 4.50 -5.97 -61.98
C LYS A 117 3.74 -7.25 -62.33
N GLU A 118 4.40 -8.36 -62.69
CA GLU A 118 3.72 -9.53 -63.28
C GLU A 118 3.22 -10.58 -62.27
N LYS A 119 3.71 -10.61 -61.01
CA LYS A 119 3.27 -11.58 -59.99
C LYS A 119 1.99 -11.19 -59.22
N PHE A 120 1.38 -10.04 -59.51
CA PHE A 120 0.36 -9.41 -58.66
C PHE A 120 -1.05 -9.29 -59.28
N MET A 121 -1.53 -10.31 -60.00
CA MET A 121 -2.92 -10.32 -60.50
C MET A 121 -3.92 -10.77 -59.41
N PRO A 122 -4.95 -9.98 -59.07
CA PRO A 122 -5.92 -10.35 -58.01
C PRO A 122 -6.85 -11.50 -58.44
N LYS A 123 -6.82 -12.62 -57.71
CA LYS A 123 -7.69 -13.79 -57.93
C LYS A 123 -9.15 -13.50 -57.55
N LYS A 124 -10.11 -14.10 -58.26
CA LYS A 124 -11.54 -14.06 -57.89
C LYS A 124 -11.82 -14.98 -56.69
N LEU A 125 -12.84 -14.65 -55.90
CA LEU A 125 -13.26 -15.46 -54.74
C LEU A 125 -13.89 -16.79 -55.17
N ASN A 126 -13.66 -17.85 -54.39
CA ASN A 126 -14.22 -19.18 -54.62
C ASN A 126 -15.68 -19.27 -54.14
N THR A 127 -16.44 -20.25 -54.63
CA THR A 127 -17.87 -20.46 -54.27
C THR A 127 -18.06 -20.67 -52.77
N LYS A 128 -17.18 -21.44 -52.12
CA LYS A 128 -17.18 -21.62 -50.65
C LYS A 128 -16.99 -20.30 -49.89
N GLN A 129 -16.07 -19.44 -50.33
CA GLN A 129 -15.82 -18.12 -49.72
C GLN A 129 -17.01 -17.18 -49.91
N LEU A 130 -17.67 -17.26 -51.07
CA LEU A 130 -18.89 -16.51 -51.33
C LEU A 130 -20.03 -16.96 -50.38
N ASP A 131 -20.24 -18.26 -50.20
CA ASP A 131 -21.26 -18.75 -49.29
C ASP A 131 -21.00 -18.37 -47.83
N THR A 132 -19.75 -18.38 -47.37
CA THR A 132 -19.41 -17.93 -46.01
C THR A 132 -19.63 -16.42 -45.82
N ILE A 133 -19.33 -15.59 -46.83
CA ILE A 133 -19.66 -14.15 -46.83
C ILE A 133 -21.18 -13.96 -46.71
N ARG A 134 -21.98 -14.74 -47.44
CA ARG A 134 -23.45 -14.65 -47.40
C ARG A 134 -24.02 -15.06 -46.04
N GLN A 135 -23.44 -16.07 -45.39
CA GLN A 135 -23.93 -16.58 -44.11
C GLN A 135 -23.46 -15.75 -42.91
N ARG A 136 -22.17 -15.37 -42.86
CA ARG A 136 -21.51 -14.77 -41.68
C ARG A 136 -20.86 -13.41 -41.95
N GLY A 137 -20.72 -12.98 -43.20
CA GLY A 137 -19.99 -11.76 -43.59
C GLY A 137 -18.47 -11.92 -43.53
N GLU A 138 -17.98 -13.15 -43.44
CA GLU A 138 -16.55 -13.48 -43.25
C GLU A 138 -16.11 -14.60 -44.20
N PHE A 139 -14.83 -14.61 -44.55
CA PHE A 139 -14.21 -15.65 -45.39
C PHE A 139 -12.72 -15.81 -45.09
N GLU A 140 -12.21 -17.00 -45.37
CA GLU A 140 -10.81 -17.37 -45.15
C GLU A 140 -10.00 -17.26 -46.44
N VAL A 141 -8.80 -16.66 -46.36
CA VAL A 141 -7.86 -16.50 -47.47
C VAL A 141 -6.49 -17.01 -47.05
N PRO A 142 -5.82 -17.89 -47.82
CA PRO A 142 -4.44 -18.31 -47.54
C PRO A 142 -3.50 -17.11 -47.50
N SER A 143 -2.64 -17.05 -46.49
CA SER A 143 -1.61 -16.02 -46.39
C SER A 143 -0.61 -16.14 -47.54
N ARG A 144 -0.15 -14.99 -48.06
CA ARG A 144 0.88 -14.94 -49.11
C ARG A 144 2.29 -15.08 -48.53
N HIS A 145 2.48 -14.58 -47.31
CA HIS A 145 3.77 -14.51 -46.63
C HIS A 145 3.97 -15.68 -45.65
N PHE A 146 2.88 -16.23 -45.09
CA PHE A 146 2.94 -17.37 -44.16
C PHE A 146 2.35 -18.64 -44.81
N PRO A 147 3.18 -19.49 -45.46
CA PRO A 147 2.69 -20.69 -46.14
C PRO A 147 2.00 -21.66 -45.18
N GLY A 148 0.81 -22.14 -45.57
CA GLY A 148 0.01 -23.09 -44.77
C GLY A 148 -0.99 -22.44 -43.79
N GLN A 149 -0.99 -21.11 -43.66
CA GLN A 149 -1.87 -20.39 -42.73
C GLN A 149 -2.91 -19.54 -43.48
N THR A 150 -4.04 -19.22 -42.83
CA THR A 150 -5.15 -18.46 -43.43
C THR A 150 -5.51 -17.23 -42.61
N HIS A 151 -5.78 -16.12 -43.28
CA HIS A 151 -6.39 -14.93 -42.69
C HIS A 151 -7.92 -15.00 -42.81
N VAL A 152 -8.63 -14.62 -41.75
CA VAL A 152 -10.07 -14.41 -41.73
C VAL A 152 -10.34 -12.94 -42.04
N TRP A 153 -11.00 -12.72 -43.17
CA TRP A 153 -11.41 -11.41 -43.65
C TRP A 153 -12.90 -11.19 -43.36
N ARG A 154 -13.23 -9.98 -42.92
CA ARG A 154 -14.60 -9.52 -42.66
C ARG A 154 -14.96 -8.44 -43.65
N VAL A 155 -16.07 -8.65 -44.35
CA VAL A 155 -16.66 -7.64 -45.23
C VAL A 155 -17.27 -6.53 -44.37
N ALA A 156 -17.13 -5.29 -44.81
CA ALA A 156 -17.65 -4.14 -44.11
C ALA A 156 -19.16 -4.30 -43.85
N GLY A 157 -19.58 -4.01 -42.62
CA GLY A 157 -20.94 -4.29 -42.16
C GLY A 157 -22.03 -3.53 -42.93
N TRP A 158 -21.69 -2.39 -43.52
CA TRP A 158 -22.59 -1.63 -44.40
C TRP A 158 -22.75 -2.30 -45.79
N LEU A 159 -21.77 -3.08 -46.26
CA LEU A 159 -21.85 -3.78 -47.54
C LEU A 159 -22.56 -5.12 -47.42
N GLN A 160 -22.07 -6.02 -46.54
CA GLN A 160 -22.64 -7.35 -46.32
C GLN A 160 -22.26 -7.89 -44.93
N ARG A 161 -23.25 -8.03 -44.03
CA ARG A 161 -23.01 -8.45 -42.64
C ARG A 161 -23.23 -9.94 -42.41
N GLY A 162 -24.08 -10.56 -43.22
CA GLY A 162 -24.37 -12.00 -43.20
C GLY A 162 -25.69 -12.34 -42.50
N ARG A 163 -26.38 -13.38 -43.01
CA ARG A 163 -27.72 -13.78 -42.55
C ARG A 163 -27.81 -14.11 -41.06
N ILE A 164 -26.82 -14.82 -40.53
CA ILE A 164 -26.84 -15.25 -39.12
C ILE A 164 -26.73 -14.04 -38.20
N ARG A 165 -25.81 -13.12 -38.51
CA ARG A 165 -25.61 -11.87 -37.74
C ARG A 165 -26.77 -10.91 -37.85
N ALA A 166 -27.40 -10.81 -39.02
CA ALA A 166 -28.63 -10.02 -39.20
C ALA A 166 -29.78 -10.58 -38.36
N ARG A 167 -29.91 -11.91 -38.28
CA ARG A 167 -30.91 -12.57 -37.40
C ARG A 167 -30.60 -12.36 -35.91
N GLU A 168 -29.32 -12.41 -35.53
CA GLU A 168 -28.90 -12.09 -34.16
C GLU A 168 -29.19 -10.64 -33.79
N GLU A 169 -28.96 -9.70 -34.71
CA GLU A 169 -29.27 -8.28 -34.51
C GLU A 169 -30.78 -8.06 -34.31
N LEU A 170 -31.62 -8.70 -35.13
CA LEU A 170 -33.07 -8.70 -34.94
C LEU A 170 -33.45 -9.24 -33.55
N TYR A 171 -32.87 -10.37 -33.12
CA TYR A 171 -33.12 -10.91 -31.78
C TYR A 171 -32.63 -9.99 -30.66
N ARG A 172 -31.55 -9.23 -30.86
CA ARG A 172 -31.11 -8.20 -29.90
C ARG A 172 -32.12 -7.05 -29.82
N HIS A 173 -32.67 -6.60 -30.94
CA HIS A 173 -33.71 -5.56 -30.94
C HIS A 173 -34.99 -6.04 -30.26
N ILE A 174 -35.45 -7.26 -30.56
CA ILE A 174 -36.61 -7.88 -29.89
C ILE A 174 -36.33 -8.05 -28.39
N ALA A 175 -35.14 -8.53 -28.01
CA ALA A 175 -34.77 -8.68 -26.61
C ALA A 175 -34.78 -7.34 -25.86
N ARG A 176 -34.28 -6.26 -26.48
CA ARG A 176 -34.32 -4.90 -25.90
C ARG A 176 -35.77 -4.40 -25.75
N ALA A 177 -36.62 -4.61 -26.75
CA ALA A 177 -38.03 -4.22 -26.68
C ALA A 177 -38.77 -4.98 -25.55
N VAL A 178 -38.60 -6.29 -25.46
CA VAL A 178 -39.22 -7.10 -24.40
C VAL A 178 -38.64 -6.75 -23.02
N ALA A 179 -37.34 -6.42 -22.93
CA ALA A 179 -36.72 -6.01 -21.68
C ALA A 179 -37.31 -4.70 -21.11
N LEU A 180 -37.75 -3.76 -21.95
CA LEU A 180 -38.44 -2.55 -21.47
C LEU A 180 -39.73 -2.90 -20.71
N ILE A 181 -40.43 -3.96 -21.11
CA ILE A 181 -41.67 -4.39 -20.49
C ILE A 181 -41.38 -5.28 -19.26
N VAL A 182 -40.55 -6.31 -19.43
CA VAL A 182 -40.34 -7.33 -18.39
C VAL A 182 -39.45 -6.84 -17.25
N VAL A 183 -38.47 -5.97 -17.56
CA VAL A 183 -37.51 -5.43 -16.58
C VAL A 183 -37.93 -4.02 -16.19
N VAL A 184 -37.83 -3.06 -17.12
CA VAL A 184 -37.98 -1.63 -16.76
C VAL A 184 -39.37 -1.33 -16.23
N ALA A 185 -40.44 -1.69 -16.93
CA ALA A 185 -41.80 -1.40 -16.45
C ALA A 185 -42.12 -2.10 -15.12
N ARG A 186 -41.69 -3.35 -14.94
CA ARG A 186 -41.82 -4.07 -13.66
C ARG A 186 -41.05 -3.37 -12.53
N ASP A 187 -39.82 -2.92 -12.80
CA ASP A 187 -38.96 -2.30 -11.79
C ASP A 187 -39.50 -0.93 -11.35
N ARG A 188 -40.12 -0.18 -12.27
CA ARG A 188 -40.87 1.05 -11.94
C ARG A 188 -42.07 0.81 -11.02
N LEU A 189 -42.69 -0.36 -11.09
CA LEU A 189 -43.91 -0.65 -10.32
C LEU A 189 -43.64 -1.37 -9.00
N LEU A 190 -42.76 -2.37 -9.00
CA LEU A 190 -42.65 -3.36 -7.91
C LEU A 190 -41.33 -3.29 -7.14
N ARG A 191 -40.28 -2.68 -7.71
CA ARG A 191 -38.97 -2.63 -7.06
C ARG A 191 -38.75 -1.30 -6.34
N ASP A 192 -37.90 -1.36 -5.34
CA ASP A 192 -37.43 -0.20 -4.60
C ASP A 192 -36.23 0.44 -5.30
N GLU A 193 -36.45 0.95 -6.52
CA GLU A 193 -35.43 1.62 -7.33
C GLU A 193 -35.78 3.11 -7.51
N ALA A 194 -34.78 3.91 -7.91
CA ALA A 194 -34.97 5.35 -8.15
C ALA A 194 -36.02 5.56 -9.24
N ILE A 195 -37.05 6.39 -8.98
CA ILE A 195 -38.26 6.54 -9.83
C ILE A 195 -39.06 5.23 -9.87
N SER A 196 -39.65 4.85 -8.74
CA SER A 196 -40.59 3.72 -8.64
C SER A 196 -41.78 4.04 -7.76
N VAL A 197 -42.86 3.26 -7.90
CA VAL A 197 -44.07 3.39 -7.08
C VAL A 197 -43.78 3.01 -5.63
N VAL A 198 -43.04 1.92 -5.41
CA VAL A 198 -42.68 1.46 -4.06
C VAL A 198 -41.79 2.48 -3.35
N ALA A 199 -40.75 2.99 -4.02
CA ALA A 199 -39.90 4.02 -3.42
C ALA A 199 -40.69 5.32 -3.14
N GLY A 200 -41.65 5.66 -4.02
CA GLY A 200 -42.52 6.82 -3.79
C GLY A 200 -43.42 6.64 -2.58
N ALA A 201 -44.05 5.48 -2.42
CA ALA A 201 -44.87 5.16 -1.26
C ALA A 201 -44.06 5.20 0.05
N LYS A 202 -42.83 4.67 0.04
CA LYS A 202 -41.91 4.77 1.19
C LYS A 202 -41.53 6.21 1.49
N ALA A 203 -41.13 6.99 0.48
CA ALA A 203 -40.77 8.40 0.65
C ALA A 203 -41.94 9.23 1.19
N PHE A 204 -43.18 8.93 0.78
CA PHE A 204 -44.39 9.56 1.31
C PHE A 204 -44.60 9.24 2.79
N LEU A 205 -44.53 7.96 3.17
CA LEU A 205 -44.66 7.52 4.57
C LEU A 205 -43.55 8.10 5.45
N ASP A 206 -42.31 8.09 4.97
CA ASP A 206 -41.16 8.71 5.65
C ASP A 206 -41.34 10.23 5.79
N GLY A 207 -41.87 10.89 4.75
CA GLY A 207 -42.20 12.30 4.77
C GLY A 207 -43.26 12.63 5.82
N LEU A 208 -44.35 11.85 5.88
CA LEU A 208 -45.40 12.01 6.89
C LEU A 208 -44.88 11.77 8.31
N HIS A 209 -44.06 10.73 8.49
CA HIS A 209 -43.42 10.45 9.78
C HIS A 209 -42.50 11.59 10.22
N ARG A 210 -41.69 12.16 9.31
CA ARG A 210 -40.84 13.32 9.60
C ARG A 210 -41.64 14.59 9.88
N LEU A 211 -42.78 14.77 9.23
CA LEU A 211 -43.67 15.91 9.51
C LEU A 211 -44.24 15.81 10.93
N LEU A 212 -44.64 14.60 11.35
CA LEU A 212 -45.03 14.33 12.74
C LEU A 212 -43.85 14.49 13.72
N ASP A 213 -42.64 14.08 13.32
CA ASP A 213 -41.43 14.30 14.12
C ASP A 213 -41.13 15.78 14.32
N LEU A 214 -41.23 16.62 13.28
CA LEU A 214 -41.03 18.06 13.40
C LEU A 214 -42.04 18.71 14.34
N ALA A 215 -43.31 18.27 14.30
CA ALA A 215 -44.38 18.84 15.10
C ALA A 215 -44.35 18.40 16.57
N PHE A 216 -44.15 17.10 16.85
CA PHE A 216 -44.25 16.55 18.19
C PHE A 216 -42.90 16.04 18.74
N GLY A 217 -42.01 15.58 17.87
CA GLY A 217 -40.85 14.77 18.23
C GLY A 217 -41.24 13.30 18.34
N MET A 218 -41.09 12.55 17.26
CA MET A 218 -41.30 11.11 17.22
C MET A 218 -40.10 10.39 17.83
N PRO A 219 -40.29 9.21 18.45
CA PRO A 219 -39.20 8.50 19.09
C PRO A 219 -38.13 8.11 18.06
N SER A 220 -36.91 8.60 18.26
CA SER A 220 -35.75 8.30 17.43
C SER A 220 -34.79 7.45 18.23
N LEU A 221 -34.75 6.16 17.86
CA LEU A 221 -34.00 5.13 18.55
C LEU A 221 -33.09 4.41 17.57
N GLU A 222 -31.84 4.22 17.96
CA GLU A 222 -30.85 3.52 17.15
C GLU A 222 -30.18 2.42 17.98
N ALA A 223 -29.97 1.27 17.33
CA ALA A 223 -29.13 0.21 17.87
C ALA A 223 -27.66 0.59 17.62
N ARG A 224 -27.09 1.40 18.52
CA ARG A 224 -25.70 1.85 18.39
C ARG A 224 -24.73 0.68 18.42
N ASP A 225 -23.74 0.77 17.55
CA ASP A 225 -22.58 -0.12 17.50
C ASP A 225 -22.94 -1.60 17.33
N LEU A 226 -23.99 -1.91 16.55
CA LEU A 226 -24.45 -3.30 16.35
C LEU A 226 -23.31 -4.23 15.90
N ASP A 227 -22.56 -3.85 14.86
CA ASP A 227 -21.47 -4.68 14.34
C ASP A 227 -20.28 -4.77 15.30
N LYS A 228 -20.05 -3.75 16.12
CA LYS A 228 -19.00 -3.78 17.15
C LYS A 228 -19.42 -4.72 18.28
N LYS A 229 -20.65 -4.62 18.78
CA LYS A 229 -21.21 -5.51 19.80
C LYS A 229 -21.29 -6.96 19.34
N ILE A 230 -21.72 -7.22 18.09
CA ILE A 230 -21.72 -8.58 17.52
C ILE A 230 -20.30 -9.13 17.47
N ARG A 231 -19.30 -8.33 17.06
CA ARG A 231 -17.89 -8.75 17.07
C ARG A 231 -17.35 -9.01 18.47
N GLU A 232 -17.68 -8.15 19.43
CA GLU A 232 -17.29 -8.32 20.84
C GLU A 232 -17.90 -9.60 21.41
N GLU A 233 -19.21 -9.80 21.25
CA GLU A 233 -19.91 -11.02 21.67
C GLU A 233 -19.43 -12.26 20.93
N ARG A 234 -19.11 -12.18 19.63
CA ARG A 234 -18.47 -13.28 18.88
C ARG A 234 -17.13 -13.64 19.51
N SER A 235 -16.27 -12.66 19.79
CA SER A 235 -14.94 -12.89 20.38
C SER A 235 -15.03 -13.48 21.80
N ARG A 236 -15.97 -13.02 22.63
CA ARG A 236 -16.28 -13.58 23.96
C ARG A 236 -16.82 -15.00 23.84
N TYR A 237 -17.77 -15.18 22.93
CA TYR A 237 -18.38 -16.46 22.67
C TYR A 237 -17.35 -17.46 22.17
N LEU A 238 -16.22 -17.13 21.55
CA LEU A 238 -15.20 -18.11 21.15
C LEU A 238 -14.38 -18.69 22.31
N VAL A 239 -14.30 -17.98 23.45
CA VAL A 239 -13.39 -18.33 24.56
C VAL A 239 -14.09 -18.66 25.86
N ALA A 240 -15.40 -18.40 25.98
CA ALA A 240 -16.16 -18.53 27.21
C ALA A 240 -16.17 -19.93 27.88
N GLU A 241 -15.95 -21.03 27.14
CA GLU A 241 -15.90 -22.39 27.74
C GLU A 241 -14.46 -22.90 27.96
N LEU A 242 -13.45 -22.06 27.72
CA LEU A 242 -12.09 -22.42 28.09
C LEU A 242 -11.97 -22.53 29.61
N ILE A 243 -11.00 -23.32 30.05
CA ILE A 243 -10.72 -23.61 31.45
C ILE A 243 -9.24 -23.30 31.72
N CYS A 244 -9.00 -22.44 32.71
CA CYS A 244 -7.65 -22.16 33.22
C CYS A 244 -7.15 -23.33 34.07
N LYS A 245 -5.87 -23.71 33.88
CA LYS A 245 -5.18 -24.61 34.80
C LYS A 245 -5.19 -24.03 36.24
N PRO A 246 -5.25 -24.87 37.28
CA PRO A 246 -5.32 -24.41 38.66
C PRO A 246 -4.13 -23.52 39.05
N GLU A 247 -2.93 -23.80 38.52
CA GLU A 247 -1.69 -23.04 38.71
C GLU A 247 -1.81 -21.57 38.27
N ASN A 248 -2.56 -21.30 37.20
CA ASN A 248 -2.67 -19.96 36.60
C ASN A 248 -3.86 -19.17 37.18
N ARG A 249 -4.66 -19.73 38.10
CA ARG A 249 -5.82 -19.04 38.68
C ARG A 249 -5.42 -17.82 39.50
N GLU A 250 -4.30 -17.91 40.20
CA GLU A 250 -3.74 -16.79 40.98
C GLU A 250 -3.32 -15.64 40.06
N ASP A 251 -2.69 -15.96 38.92
CA ASP A 251 -2.27 -14.97 37.92
C ASP A 251 -3.47 -14.27 37.26
N VAL A 252 -4.55 -15.02 36.95
CA VAL A 252 -5.79 -14.46 36.42
C VAL A 252 -6.43 -13.49 37.42
N ALA A 253 -6.50 -13.86 38.70
CA ALA A 253 -7.02 -12.99 39.75
C ALA A 253 -6.13 -11.75 39.95
N ALA A 254 -4.81 -11.92 39.90
CA ALA A 254 -3.86 -10.81 39.98
C ALA A 254 -4.00 -9.84 38.79
N LEU A 255 -4.22 -10.36 37.58
CA LEU A 255 -4.49 -9.58 36.37
C LEU A 255 -5.81 -8.81 36.49
N ALA A 256 -6.90 -9.45 36.89
CA ALA A 256 -8.18 -8.79 37.12
C ALA A 256 -8.10 -7.69 38.18
N ALA A 257 -7.40 -7.94 39.27
CA ALA A 257 -7.14 -6.94 40.31
C ALA A 257 -6.25 -5.81 39.81
N TRP A 258 -5.26 -6.08 38.96
CA TRP A 258 -4.41 -5.07 38.34
C TRP A 258 -5.21 -4.19 37.36
N VAL A 259 -6.03 -4.76 36.47
CA VAL A 259 -6.87 -4.01 35.53
C VAL A 259 -7.90 -3.17 36.28
N THR A 260 -8.57 -3.74 37.29
CA THR A 260 -9.52 -2.99 38.13
C THR A 260 -8.86 -1.82 38.83
N ARG A 261 -7.62 -1.98 39.33
CA ARG A 261 -6.83 -0.89 39.92
C ARG A 261 -6.40 0.13 38.85
N ALA A 262 -5.99 -0.31 37.67
CA ALA A 262 -5.61 0.55 36.56
C ALA A 262 -6.80 1.39 36.07
N MET A 263 -7.99 0.82 35.96
CA MET A 263 -9.22 1.55 35.65
C MET A 263 -9.56 2.57 36.74
N ARG A 264 -9.45 2.19 38.03
CA ARG A 264 -9.64 3.14 39.14
C ARG A 264 -8.62 4.27 39.14
N ARG A 265 -7.37 4.01 38.73
CA ARG A 265 -6.32 5.03 38.55
C ARG A 265 -6.61 5.94 37.36
N ALA A 266 -6.99 5.37 36.22
CA ALA A 266 -7.33 6.15 35.02
C ALA A 266 -8.58 7.03 35.24
N ALA A 267 -9.55 6.54 36.03
CA ALA A 267 -10.71 7.31 36.44
C ALA A 267 -10.41 8.39 37.51
N SER A 268 -9.25 8.34 38.17
CA SER A 268 -8.78 9.42 39.05
C SER A 268 -7.90 10.38 38.24
N GLU A 269 -8.37 11.60 38.01
CA GLU A 269 -7.80 12.58 37.05
C GLU A 269 -6.31 12.94 37.26
N LYS A 270 -5.65 12.52 38.35
CA LYS A 270 -4.20 12.68 38.57
C LYS A 270 -3.63 11.51 39.38
N SER A 271 -2.88 10.61 38.73
CA SER A 271 -2.14 9.53 39.40
C SER A 271 -0.71 9.94 39.77
N ASP A 272 -0.22 9.52 40.94
CA ASP A 272 1.15 9.73 41.44
C ASP A 272 2.21 9.23 40.44
N ALA A 273 3.20 10.07 40.13
CA ALA A 273 4.39 9.69 39.33
C ALA A 273 5.22 8.56 39.97
N ARG A 274 5.05 8.31 41.28
CA ARG A 274 5.72 7.23 42.03
C ARG A 274 5.03 5.86 41.90
N ASP A 275 3.77 5.81 41.46
CA ASP A 275 2.99 4.57 41.28
C ASP A 275 3.01 4.06 39.81
N VAL A 276 3.83 4.68 38.97
CA VAL A 276 3.96 4.42 37.53
C VAL A 276 4.62 3.07 37.23
N GLN A 277 5.34 2.48 38.18
CA GLN A 277 6.22 1.32 37.95
C GLN A 277 5.73 0.01 38.59
N ARG A 278 4.43 -0.30 38.55
CA ARG A 278 4.00 -1.70 38.75
C ARG A 278 3.91 -2.40 37.42
N ALA A 279 4.92 -3.23 37.14
CA ALA A 279 4.95 -4.14 36.01
C ALA A 279 3.62 -4.92 35.91
N ALA A 280 3.17 -5.14 34.68
CA ALA A 280 1.98 -5.94 34.44
C ALA A 280 2.21 -7.38 34.98
N PRO A 281 1.20 -7.99 35.63
CA PRO A 281 1.30 -9.37 36.06
C PRO A 281 1.36 -10.31 34.84
N ARG A 282 1.89 -11.52 35.06
CA ARG A 282 2.03 -12.52 33.99
C ARG A 282 0.67 -12.87 33.37
N VAL A 283 0.63 -12.91 32.05
CA VAL A 283 -0.59 -13.24 31.29
C VAL A 283 -0.58 -14.73 30.93
N PRO A 284 -1.57 -15.52 31.40
CA PRO A 284 -1.69 -16.92 31.04
C PRO A 284 -2.02 -17.09 29.56
N HIS A 285 -1.34 -18.03 28.91
CA HIS A 285 -1.42 -18.26 27.47
C HIS A 285 -1.85 -19.69 27.11
N ILE A 286 -1.81 -20.62 28.07
CA ILE A 286 -2.25 -22.01 27.91
C ILE A 286 -3.58 -22.21 28.62
N TYR A 287 -4.56 -22.69 27.88
CA TYR A 287 -5.91 -22.99 28.34
C TYR A 287 -6.28 -24.43 27.99
N THR A 288 -7.37 -24.94 28.57
CA THR A 288 -7.90 -26.27 28.25
C THR A 288 -9.36 -26.16 27.84
N THR A 289 -9.75 -26.92 26.82
CA THR A 289 -11.16 -27.05 26.43
C THR A 289 -11.90 -28.02 27.37
N PRO A 290 -13.24 -28.02 27.38
CA PRO A 290 -14.01 -29.03 28.11
C PRO A 290 -13.69 -30.48 27.70
N GLN A 291 -13.27 -30.68 26.45
CA GLN A 291 -12.82 -31.97 25.91
C GLN A 291 -11.36 -32.29 26.25
N ARG A 292 -10.75 -31.56 27.21
CA ARG A 292 -9.36 -31.71 27.66
C ARG A 292 -8.28 -31.52 26.57
N THR A 293 -8.62 -30.89 25.45
CA THR A 293 -7.63 -30.45 24.46
C THR A 293 -6.93 -29.20 24.96
N GLN A 294 -5.60 -29.18 24.91
CA GLN A 294 -4.79 -28.00 25.25
C GLN A 294 -4.89 -26.95 24.13
N VAL A 295 -5.06 -25.68 24.52
CA VAL A 295 -5.13 -24.52 23.62
C VAL A 295 -4.01 -23.56 24.00
N ASP A 296 -3.14 -23.27 23.04
CA ASP A 296 -2.01 -22.36 23.21
C ASP A 296 -2.22 -21.09 22.39
N LEU A 297 -2.32 -19.96 23.09
CA LEU A 297 -2.59 -18.65 22.49
C LEU A 297 -1.35 -17.76 22.41
N ARG A 298 -0.13 -18.30 22.56
CA ARG A 298 1.13 -17.52 22.49
C ARG A 298 1.30 -16.77 21.16
N LEU A 299 0.84 -17.34 20.05
CA LEU A 299 0.90 -16.70 18.72
C LEU A 299 0.06 -15.42 18.62
N TYR A 300 -0.91 -15.19 19.51
CA TYR A 300 -1.73 -13.97 19.53
C TYR A 300 -1.00 -12.77 20.13
N ARG A 301 0.23 -12.96 20.64
CA ARG A 301 1.13 -11.88 21.09
C ARG A 301 1.86 -11.28 19.88
N ARG A 302 1.79 -9.96 19.73
CA ARG A 302 2.40 -9.25 18.59
C ARG A 302 3.93 -9.38 18.60
N GLU A 303 4.53 -9.39 19.79
CA GLU A 303 6.00 -9.44 19.94
C GLU A 303 6.61 -10.75 19.45
N LEU A 304 5.97 -11.90 19.72
CA LEU A 304 6.46 -13.21 19.31
C LEU A 304 6.52 -13.30 17.78
N LEU A 305 5.45 -12.90 17.10
CA LEU A 305 5.42 -12.86 15.63
C LEU A 305 6.42 -11.84 15.05
N ARG A 306 6.61 -10.70 15.71
CA ARG A 306 7.60 -9.69 15.29
C ARG A 306 9.02 -10.23 15.36
N LYS A 307 9.35 -10.98 16.42
CA LYS A 307 10.65 -11.67 16.58
C LYS A 307 10.82 -12.81 15.58
N ALA A 308 9.76 -13.55 15.27
CA ALA A 308 9.77 -14.67 14.31
C ALA A 308 9.80 -14.22 12.83
N ALA A 309 9.36 -13.00 12.51
CA ALA A 309 9.11 -12.55 11.14
C ALA A 309 10.33 -12.68 10.21
N GLY A 310 11.53 -12.30 10.68
CA GLY A 310 12.76 -12.39 9.88
C GLY A 310 13.11 -13.83 9.51
N SER A 311 13.07 -14.75 10.48
CA SER A 311 13.34 -16.17 10.26
C SER A 311 12.27 -16.83 9.37
N LEU A 312 11.00 -16.46 9.53
CA LEU A 312 9.90 -16.96 8.68
C LEU A 312 10.05 -16.50 7.23
N GLN A 313 10.40 -15.23 6.99
CA GLN A 313 10.63 -14.70 5.65
C GLN A 313 11.78 -15.45 4.95
N ALA A 314 12.87 -15.71 5.67
CA ALA A 314 14.00 -16.47 5.14
C ALA A 314 13.61 -17.91 4.76
N ILE A 315 12.76 -18.58 5.55
CA ILE A 315 12.26 -19.92 5.24
C ILE A 315 11.35 -19.89 4.01
N LEU A 316 10.42 -18.94 3.92
CA LEU A 316 9.51 -18.80 2.77
C LEU A 316 10.29 -18.61 1.46
N GLU A 317 11.32 -17.75 1.48
CA GLU A 317 12.18 -17.51 0.33
C GLU A 317 13.00 -18.74 -0.04
N ARG A 318 13.57 -19.45 0.94
CA ARG A 318 14.34 -20.68 0.72
C ARG A 318 13.48 -21.78 0.10
N GLU A 319 12.32 -22.07 0.69
CA GLU A 319 11.45 -23.17 0.26
C GLU A 319 10.69 -22.86 -1.04
N SER A 320 10.70 -21.60 -1.52
CA SER A 320 10.10 -21.23 -2.82
C SER A 320 10.95 -21.60 -4.03
N ARG A 321 12.25 -21.88 -3.84
CA ARG A 321 13.23 -22.01 -4.94
C ARG A 321 13.38 -23.45 -5.43
N GLY A 322 13.51 -23.62 -6.74
CA GLY A 322 14.16 -24.78 -7.38
C GLY A 322 13.39 -26.11 -7.48
N TRP A 323 12.25 -26.31 -6.80
CA TRP A 323 11.55 -27.61 -6.82
C TRP A 323 10.25 -27.66 -7.64
N PHE A 324 9.58 -26.52 -7.82
CA PHE A 324 8.22 -26.46 -8.36
C PHE A 324 8.15 -26.90 -9.83
N LEU A 325 9.14 -26.56 -10.65
CA LEU A 325 9.15 -26.87 -12.08
C LEU A 325 9.12 -28.39 -12.33
N HIS A 326 10.02 -29.13 -11.69
CA HIS A 326 10.04 -30.60 -11.74
C HIS A 326 8.77 -31.25 -11.18
N PHE A 327 8.26 -30.72 -10.05
CA PHE A 327 7.02 -31.22 -9.47
C PHE A 327 5.84 -31.06 -10.43
N ARG A 328 5.72 -29.87 -11.06
CA ARG A 328 4.68 -29.55 -12.04
C ARG A 328 4.74 -30.50 -13.23
N GLU A 329 5.92 -30.72 -13.81
CA GLU A 329 6.12 -31.60 -14.97
C GLU A 329 5.78 -33.06 -14.65
N LYS A 330 6.33 -33.60 -13.54
CA LYS A 330 6.05 -34.98 -13.11
C LYS A 330 4.57 -35.20 -12.83
N ARG A 331 3.93 -34.26 -12.15
CA ARG A 331 2.50 -34.37 -11.80
C ARG A 331 1.61 -34.17 -13.03
N ALA A 332 1.93 -33.22 -13.91
CA ALA A 332 1.21 -32.99 -15.16
C ALA A 332 1.30 -34.20 -16.09
N ALA A 333 2.50 -34.79 -16.25
CA ALA A 333 2.70 -36.00 -17.04
C ALA A 333 1.89 -37.20 -16.50
N HIS A 334 1.83 -37.34 -15.18
CA HIS A 334 1.02 -38.39 -14.53
C HIS A 334 -0.49 -38.20 -14.74
N LEU A 335 -0.99 -36.97 -14.74
CA LEU A 335 -2.41 -36.71 -14.99
C LEU A 335 -2.76 -36.76 -16.48
N ALA A 336 -1.82 -36.36 -17.35
CA ALA A 336 -1.94 -36.51 -18.79
C ALA A 336 -2.02 -38.00 -19.20
N SER A 337 -1.24 -38.88 -18.55
CA SER A 337 -1.33 -40.33 -18.80
C SER A 337 -2.68 -40.93 -18.37
N GLN A 338 -3.37 -40.30 -17.42
CA GLN A 338 -4.74 -40.64 -17.01
C GLN A 338 -5.83 -40.03 -17.92
N LYS A 339 -5.45 -39.34 -19.01
CA LYS A 339 -6.35 -38.67 -19.96
C LYS A 339 -7.27 -37.60 -19.33
N VAL A 340 -6.82 -36.97 -18.25
CA VAL A 340 -7.48 -35.81 -17.63
C VAL A 340 -7.39 -34.61 -18.59
N PRO A 341 -8.43 -33.79 -18.76
CA PRO A 341 -8.35 -32.60 -19.63
C PRO A 341 -7.38 -31.56 -19.05
N ILE A 342 -6.69 -30.83 -19.92
CA ILE A 342 -5.57 -29.92 -19.57
C ILE A 342 -5.93 -28.90 -18.48
N LYS A 343 -7.16 -28.37 -18.48
CA LYS A 343 -7.64 -27.44 -17.44
C LYS A 343 -7.69 -28.08 -16.06
N ASP A 344 -8.18 -29.31 -15.99
CA ASP A 344 -8.26 -30.06 -14.73
C ASP A 344 -6.85 -30.48 -14.29
N ILE A 345 -5.92 -30.72 -15.23
CA ILE A 345 -4.50 -30.93 -14.93
C ILE A 345 -3.89 -29.68 -14.27
N GLU A 346 -4.09 -28.47 -14.84
CA GLU A 346 -3.58 -27.22 -14.26
C GLU A 346 -4.05 -27.04 -12.80
N GLU A 347 -5.33 -27.28 -12.57
CA GLU A 347 -5.93 -27.14 -11.24
C GLU A 347 -5.40 -28.17 -10.25
N GLU A 348 -5.36 -29.44 -10.64
CA GLU A 348 -4.86 -30.50 -9.77
C GLU A 348 -3.38 -30.30 -9.43
N VAL A 349 -2.57 -29.91 -10.41
CA VAL A 349 -1.15 -29.61 -10.22
C VAL A 349 -0.98 -28.41 -9.29
N SER A 350 -1.75 -27.33 -9.45
CA SER A 350 -1.75 -26.19 -8.55
C SER A 350 -2.08 -26.59 -7.10
N THR A 351 -3.15 -27.36 -6.91
CA THR A 351 -3.55 -27.80 -5.55
C THR A 351 -2.56 -28.77 -4.93
N ALA A 352 -1.91 -29.63 -5.71
CA ALA A 352 -0.89 -30.54 -5.23
C ALA A 352 0.41 -29.79 -4.89
N ALA A 353 0.80 -28.82 -5.71
CA ALA A 353 1.97 -27.97 -5.49
C ALA A 353 1.82 -27.14 -4.22
N MET A 354 0.65 -26.53 -3.98
CA MET A 354 0.42 -25.78 -2.75
C MET A 354 0.52 -26.66 -1.49
N ARG A 355 0.03 -27.91 -1.55
CA ARG A 355 0.17 -28.87 -0.43
C ARG A 355 1.63 -29.22 -0.16
N GLU A 356 2.40 -29.49 -1.23
CA GLU A 356 3.83 -29.80 -1.15
C GLU A 356 4.62 -28.61 -0.60
N TYR A 357 4.31 -27.39 -1.06
CA TYR A 357 4.93 -26.16 -0.57
C TYR A 357 4.68 -25.96 0.93
N VAL A 358 3.43 -26.09 1.38
CA VAL A 358 3.09 -25.99 2.81
C VAL A 358 3.82 -27.06 3.62
N SER A 359 3.94 -28.29 3.11
CA SER A 359 4.68 -29.37 3.76
C SER A 359 6.16 -29.02 3.97
N ARG A 360 6.82 -28.52 2.92
CA ARG A 360 8.22 -28.07 2.95
C ARG A 360 8.45 -26.90 3.90
N VAL A 361 7.60 -25.88 3.84
CA VAL A 361 7.65 -24.74 4.77
C VAL A 361 7.46 -25.19 6.21
N CYS A 362 6.50 -26.08 6.50
CA CYS A 362 6.34 -26.66 7.83
C CYS A 362 7.60 -27.42 8.28
N ALA A 363 8.24 -28.22 7.42
CA ALA A 363 9.49 -28.90 7.75
C ALA A 363 10.62 -27.91 8.03
N GLY A 364 10.75 -26.86 7.21
CA GLY A 364 11.72 -25.78 7.41
C GLY A 364 11.52 -25.05 8.73
N VAL A 365 10.28 -24.74 9.11
CA VAL A 365 9.93 -24.16 10.41
C VAL A 365 10.33 -25.06 11.57
N MET A 366 10.03 -26.37 11.49
CA MET A 366 10.39 -27.34 12.54
C MET A 366 11.90 -27.50 12.72
N SER A 367 12.69 -27.35 11.63
CA SER A 367 14.16 -27.45 11.66
C SER A 367 14.88 -26.17 12.11
N CYS A 368 14.19 -25.05 12.28
CA CYS A 368 14.82 -23.75 12.51
C CYS A 368 15.17 -23.51 13.99
N THR A 369 16.47 -23.40 14.28
CA THR A 369 16.97 -23.16 15.65
C THR A 369 16.60 -21.79 16.22
N GLN A 370 16.54 -20.75 15.36
CA GLN A 370 16.14 -19.39 15.75
C GLN A 370 14.66 -19.31 16.17
N LEU A 371 13.78 -20.14 15.60
CA LEU A 371 12.39 -20.21 16.00
C LEU A 371 12.22 -21.05 17.28
N ALA A 372 13.04 -22.07 17.45
CA ALA A 372 13.06 -22.89 18.68
C ALA A 372 13.51 -22.08 19.91
N SER A 373 14.39 -21.09 19.75
CA SER A 373 14.84 -20.23 20.86
C SER A 373 13.77 -19.25 21.36
N LEU A 374 12.69 -19.03 20.61
CA LEU A 374 11.58 -18.15 21.02
C LEU A 374 10.66 -18.80 22.07
N GLY A 375 10.78 -20.11 22.30
CA GLY A 375 10.06 -20.83 23.35
C GLY A 375 9.71 -22.27 23.00
N PRO A 376 9.34 -23.09 23.99
CA PRO A 376 9.01 -24.50 23.77
C PRO A 376 7.76 -24.63 22.87
N ASN A 377 7.81 -25.53 21.89
CA ASN A 377 6.73 -25.82 20.93
C ASN A 377 6.30 -24.65 20.03
N VAL A 378 7.03 -23.54 19.99
CA VAL A 378 6.71 -22.41 19.08
C VAL A 378 6.79 -22.81 17.60
N PRO A 379 7.80 -23.58 17.13
CA PRO A 379 7.83 -24.06 15.74
C PRO A 379 6.62 -24.93 15.37
N GLU A 380 6.17 -25.79 16.28
CA GLU A 380 5.01 -26.65 16.08
C GLU A 380 3.73 -25.83 15.95
N LEU A 381 3.52 -24.85 16.83
CA LEU A 381 2.39 -23.92 16.76
C LEU A 381 2.36 -23.11 15.46
N LEU A 382 3.51 -22.63 14.98
CA LEU A 382 3.62 -21.92 13.71
C LEU A 382 3.28 -22.83 12.52
N ALA A 383 3.73 -24.09 12.56
CA ALA A 383 3.41 -25.08 11.53
C ALA A 383 1.92 -25.46 11.54
N GLU A 384 1.30 -25.65 12.71
CA GLU A 384 -0.13 -25.89 12.85
C GLU A 384 -0.96 -24.70 12.35
N GLN A 385 -0.56 -23.47 12.69
CA GLN A 385 -1.19 -22.24 12.23
C GLN A 385 -1.16 -22.13 10.70
N LEU A 386 -0.01 -22.43 10.08
CA LEU A 386 0.12 -22.43 8.62
C LEU A 386 -0.78 -23.49 7.96
N ARG A 387 -0.82 -24.71 8.51
CA ARG A 387 -1.70 -25.79 8.00
C ARG A 387 -3.18 -25.43 8.13
N ALA A 388 -3.57 -24.78 9.23
CA ALA A 388 -4.93 -24.30 9.43
C ALA A 388 -5.31 -23.21 8.42
N ALA A 389 -4.44 -22.22 8.20
CA ALA A 389 -4.64 -21.18 7.20
C ALA A 389 -4.74 -21.77 5.78
N ALA A 390 -3.87 -22.72 5.42
CA ALA A 390 -3.93 -23.42 4.14
C ALA A 390 -5.23 -24.23 3.96
N ALA A 391 -5.71 -24.90 5.01
CA ALA A 391 -6.97 -25.64 4.98
C ALA A 391 -8.19 -24.72 4.73
N ILE A 392 -8.23 -23.55 5.39
CA ILE A 392 -9.30 -22.56 5.20
C ILE A 392 -9.25 -21.98 3.78
N ASN A 393 -8.08 -21.54 3.32
CA ASN A 393 -7.93 -20.99 1.97
C ASN A 393 -8.35 -21.99 0.89
N ARG A 394 -7.98 -23.28 1.07
CA ARG A 394 -8.40 -24.36 0.18
C ARG A 394 -9.93 -24.54 0.17
N ALA A 395 -10.56 -24.53 1.34
CA ALA A 395 -12.01 -24.69 1.43
C ALA A 395 -12.75 -23.49 0.81
N GLN A 396 -12.28 -22.27 1.03
CA GLN A 396 -12.82 -21.06 0.41
C GLN A 396 -12.68 -21.08 -1.12
N GLU A 397 -11.52 -21.49 -1.62
CA GLU A 397 -11.29 -21.67 -3.07
C GLU A 397 -12.23 -22.74 -3.65
N GLY A 398 -12.47 -23.83 -2.92
CA GLY A 398 -13.45 -24.86 -3.30
C GLY A 398 -14.88 -24.30 -3.39
N VAL A 399 -15.30 -23.47 -2.43
CA VAL A 399 -16.60 -22.77 -2.47
C VAL A 399 -16.69 -21.80 -3.65
N ARG A 400 -15.62 -21.03 -3.91
CA ARG A 400 -15.53 -20.11 -5.04
C ARG A 400 -15.71 -20.85 -6.37
N ARG A 401 -15.05 -22.00 -6.54
CA ARG A 401 -15.21 -22.84 -7.74
C ARG A 401 -16.62 -23.40 -7.88
N LYS A 402 -17.20 -23.92 -6.79
CA LYS A 402 -18.60 -24.38 -6.77
C LYS A 402 -19.56 -23.24 -7.18
N LEU A 403 -19.30 -22.01 -6.72
CA LEU A 403 -20.07 -20.83 -7.09
C LEU A 403 -19.89 -20.46 -8.56
N GLU A 404 -18.67 -20.40 -9.07
CA GLU A 404 -18.37 -20.07 -10.48
C GLU A 404 -18.97 -21.12 -11.43
N ALA A 405 -18.82 -22.41 -11.13
CA ALA A 405 -19.44 -23.50 -11.89
C ALA A 405 -20.97 -23.48 -11.79
N GLY A 406 -21.53 -23.21 -10.61
CA GLY A 406 -22.97 -23.03 -10.39
C GLY A 406 -23.54 -21.85 -11.19
N LEU A 407 -22.80 -20.74 -11.28
CA LEU A 407 -23.18 -19.59 -12.09
C LEU A 407 -23.07 -19.86 -13.58
N ALA A 408 -22.01 -20.55 -14.03
CA ALA A 408 -21.84 -20.92 -15.44
C ALA A 408 -22.95 -21.88 -15.91
N THR A 409 -23.30 -22.86 -15.08
CA THR A 409 -24.42 -23.78 -15.36
C THR A 409 -25.77 -23.07 -15.32
N ALA A 410 -25.98 -22.16 -14.37
CA ALA A 410 -27.18 -21.32 -14.33
C ALA A 410 -27.28 -20.42 -15.58
N GLU A 411 -26.18 -19.82 -16.03
CA GLU A 411 -26.15 -19.01 -17.26
C GLU A 411 -26.46 -19.85 -18.49
N ALA A 412 -25.85 -21.04 -18.61
CA ALA A 412 -26.12 -21.97 -19.70
C ALA A 412 -27.60 -22.38 -19.73
N ARG A 413 -28.19 -22.71 -18.57
CA ARG A 413 -29.62 -23.02 -18.44
C ARG A 413 -30.50 -21.85 -18.86
N LEU A 414 -30.18 -20.62 -18.44
CA LEU A 414 -30.93 -19.40 -18.82
C LEU A 414 -30.88 -19.14 -20.34
N ARG A 415 -29.73 -19.36 -20.97
CA ARG A 415 -29.57 -19.23 -22.43
C ARG A 415 -30.36 -20.29 -23.19
N ALA A 416 -30.45 -21.51 -22.65
CA ALA A 416 -31.21 -22.61 -23.25
C ALA A 416 -32.72 -22.42 -23.09
N SER A 417 -33.22 -22.05 -21.91
CA SER A 417 -34.65 -21.90 -21.64
C SER A 417 -35.25 -20.61 -22.23
N HIS A 418 -34.47 -19.52 -22.27
CA HIS A 418 -34.93 -18.22 -22.73
C HIS A 418 -33.98 -17.58 -23.75
N PRO A 419 -33.95 -18.09 -25.01
CA PRO A 419 -32.96 -17.63 -26.00
C PRO A 419 -33.07 -16.13 -26.28
N ILE A 420 -34.28 -15.58 -26.37
CA ILE A 420 -34.47 -14.16 -26.71
C ILE A 420 -34.14 -13.27 -25.51
N LEU A 421 -34.73 -13.54 -24.33
CA LEU A 421 -34.52 -12.71 -23.13
C LEU A 421 -33.08 -12.77 -22.61
N SER A 422 -32.38 -13.90 -22.74
CA SER A 422 -30.98 -14.02 -22.30
C SER A 422 -30.04 -13.07 -23.05
N ARG A 423 -30.46 -12.53 -24.20
CA ARG A 423 -29.72 -11.52 -24.97
C ARG A 423 -29.89 -10.10 -24.43
N ALA A 424 -30.87 -9.87 -23.55
CA ALA A 424 -31.01 -8.62 -22.82
C ALA A 424 -30.15 -8.65 -21.57
N ASP A 425 -29.11 -7.82 -21.54
CA ASP A 425 -28.11 -7.83 -20.46
C ASP A 425 -28.70 -7.53 -19.07
N ALA A 426 -29.63 -6.59 -18.98
CA ALA A 426 -30.27 -6.23 -17.71
C ALA A 426 -31.02 -7.42 -17.11
N TRP A 427 -31.86 -8.09 -17.90
CA TRP A 427 -32.61 -9.26 -17.48
C TRP A 427 -31.69 -10.43 -17.10
N ARG A 428 -30.67 -10.71 -17.93
CA ARG A 428 -29.71 -11.79 -17.67
C ARG A 428 -28.94 -11.56 -16.38
N LYS A 429 -28.40 -10.35 -16.17
CA LYS A 429 -27.66 -9.98 -14.95
C LYS A 429 -28.53 -10.12 -13.70
N GLU A 430 -29.79 -9.69 -13.77
CA GLU A 430 -30.74 -9.84 -12.67
C GLU A 430 -30.99 -11.32 -12.32
N ARG A 431 -31.27 -12.17 -13.32
CA ARG A 431 -31.50 -13.60 -13.10
C ARG A 431 -30.26 -14.32 -12.57
N LEU A 432 -29.07 -13.95 -13.07
CA LEU A 432 -27.80 -14.44 -12.55
C LEU A 432 -27.53 -13.95 -11.12
N ALA A 433 -27.89 -12.72 -10.77
CA ALA A 433 -27.76 -12.21 -9.41
C ALA A 433 -28.66 -12.96 -8.42
N LEU A 434 -29.91 -13.27 -8.81
CA LEU A 434 -30.81 -14.10 -8.02
C LEU A 434 -30.29 -15.54 -7.86
N ALA A 435 -29.74 -16.12 -8.93
CA ALA A 435 -29.09 -17.44 -8.86
C ALA A 435 -27.84 -17.38 -7.96
N ALA A 436 -27.05 -16.31 -8.04
CA ALA A 436 -25.88 -16.10 -7.19
C ALA A 436 -26.25 -15.98 -5.72
N GLN A 437 -27.33 -15.28 -5.38
CA GLN A 437 -27.82 -15.17 -4.00
C GLN A 437 -28.23 -16.54 -3.46
N ARG A 438 -29.04 -17.31 -4.20
CA ARG A 438 -29.43 -18.67 -3.80
C ARG A 438 -28.22 -19.59 -3.58
N LEU A 439 -27.28 -19.59 -4.52
CA LEU A 439 -26.05 -20.38 -4.41
C LEU A 439 -25.19 -19.94 -3.21
N LYS A 440 -25.12 -18.63 -2.93
CA LYS A 440 -24.42 -18.12 -1.73
C LYS A 440 -25.10 -18.56 -0.45
N ASP A 441 -26.43 -18.60 -0.41
CA ASP A 441 -27.19 -19.07 0.75
C ASP A 441 -27.00 -20.57 0.98
N GLU A 442 -27.02 -21.38 -0.09
CA GLU A 442 -26.74 -22.82 -0.06
C GLU A 442 -25.29 -23.11 0.37
N LEU A 443 -24.32 -22.36 -0.17
CA LEU A 443 -22.89 -22.55 0.11
C LEU A 443 -22.39 -21.81 1.35
N ARG A 444 -23.26 -21.08 2.07
CA ARG A 444 -22.89 -20.14 3.16
C ARG A 444 -21.95 -20.74 4.20
N TRP A 445 -22.17 -22.00 4.59
CA TRP A 445 -21.42 -22.69 5.64
C TRP A 445 -20.43 -23.74 5.12
N THR A 446 -20.58 -24.14 3.86
CA THR A 446 -19.82 -25.26 3.26
C THR A 446 -18.31 -25.07 3.36
N GLY A 447 -17.80 -23.84 3.22
CA GLY A 447 -16.37 -23.56 3.34
C GLY A 447 -15.82 -23.78 4.76
N MET A 448 -16.60 -23.49 5.81
CA MET A 448 -16.19 -23.74 7.18
C MET A 448 -16.31 -25.24 7.54
N GLU A 449 -17.34 -25.91 7.05
CA GLU A 449 -17.54 -27.36 7.23
C GLU A 449 -16.42 -28.16 6.55
N ASP A 450 -16.08 -27.82 5.30
CA ASP A 450 -14.98 -28.42 4.54
C ASP A 450 -13.62 -28.15 5.23
N ALA A 451 -13.39 -26.94 5.75
CA ALA A 451 -12.19 -26.61 6.51
C ALA A 451 -12.11 -27.37 7.85
N ALA A 452 -13.22 -27.54 8.57
CA ALA A 452 -13.26 -28.30 9.82
C ALA A 452 -12.99 -29.80 9.59
N ALA A 453 -13.48 -30.35 8.47
CA ALA A 453 -13.17 -31.71 8.05
C ALA A 453 -11.68 -31.87 7.71
N ALA A 454 -11.10 -30.91 6.99
CA ALA A 454 -9.66 -30.91 6.69
C ALA A 454 -8.80 -30.79 7.96
N MET A 455 -9.18 -29.94 8.92
CA MET A 455 -8.49 -29.81 10.20
C MET A 455 -8.55 -31.10 11.03
N GLN A 456 -9.65 -31.85 10.96
CA GLN A 456 -9.75 -33.17 11.60
C GLN A 456 -8.77 -34.18 11.00
N ALA A 457 -8.66 -34.21 9.68
CA ALA A 457 -7.73 -35.09 8.98
C ALA A 457 -6.27 -34.79 9.35
N HIS A 458 -5.94 -33.50 9.55
CA HIS A 458 -4.61 -33.05 9.97
C HIS A 458 -4.39 -33.02 11.50
N LYS A 459 -5.36 -33.49 12.31
CA LYS A 459 -5.30 -33.49 13.78
C LYS A 459 -5.09 -32.09 14.42
N LEU A 460 -5.57 -31.04 13.76
CA LEU A 460 -5.48 -29.65 14.24
C LEU A 460 -6.61 -29.34 15.23
N HIS A 461 -6.54 -29.91 16.43
CA HIS A 461 -7.63 -29.88 17.40
C HIS A 461 -7.98 -28.45 17.89
N GLN A 462 -6.96 -27.60 18.14
CA GLN A 462 -7.17 -26.22 18.56
C GLN A 462 -7.92 -25.38 17.51
N HIS A 463 -7.44 -25.39 16.26
CA HIS A 463 -8.05 -24.61 15.17
C HIS A 463 -9.45 -25.12 14.82
N ARG A 464 -9.64 -26.45 14.81
CA ARG A 464 -10.97 -27.05 14.61
C ARG A 464 -11.95 -26.62 15.69
N TYR A 465 -11.53 -26.58 16.95
CA TYR A 465 -12.37 -26.13 18.06
C TYR A 465 -12.87 -24.69 17.84
N PHE A 466 -11.97 -23.75 17.55
CA PHE A 466 -12.36 -22.36 17.30
C PHE A 466 -13.23 -22.21 16.05
N LEU A 467 -12.92 -22.92 14.97
CA LEU A 467 -13.71 -22.86 13.74
C LEU A 467 -15.13 -23.41 13.92
N LEU A 468 -15.29 -24.55 14.61
CA LEU A 468 -16.62 -25.11 14.88
C LEU A 468 -17.43 -24.20 15.81
N ARG A 469 -16.79 -23.63 16.82
CA ARG A 469 -17.44 -22.70 17.75
C ARG A 469 -17.83 -21.38 17.08
N ASP A 470 -17.03 -20.93 16.12
CA ASP A 470 -17.36 -19.78 15.29
C ASP A 470 -18.54 -20.09 14.37
N LEU A 471 -18.56 -21.28 13.77
CA LEU A 471 -19.69 -21.76 12.97
C LEU A 471 -20.99 -21.84 13.78
N THR A 472 -20.95 -22.41 14.99
CA THR A 472 -22.15 -22.47 15.86
C THR A 472 -22.63 -21.08 16.26
N PHE A 473 -21.70 -20.15 16.52
CA PHE A 473 -22.06 -18.76 16.77
C PHE A 473 -22.78 -18.15 15.57
N MET A 474 -22.17 -18.18 14.38
CA MET A 474 -22.70 -17.54 13.18
C MET A 474 -24.02 -18.19 12.71
N ARG A 475 -24.18 -19.50 12.91
CA ARG A 475 -25.38 -20.24 12.50
C ARG A 475 -26.55 -20.05 13.46
N ASP A 476 -26.30 -20.21 14.76
CA ASP A 476 -27.38 -20.37 15.74
C ASP A 476 -27.49 -19.15 16.68
N ARG A 477 -26.37 -18.55 17.12
CA ARG A 477 -26.37 -17.46 18.12
C ARG A 477 -26.46 -16.06 17.51
N GLU A 478 -25.71 -15.76 16.46
CA GLU A 478 -25.69 -14.48 15.77
C GLU A 478 -27.10 -14.02 15.34
N PRO A 479 -27.95 -14.84 14.68
CA PRO A 479 -29.28 -14.36 14.29
C PRO A 479 -30.19 -14.04 15.48
N LEU A 480 -30.01 -14.72 16.62
CA LEU A 480 -30.75 -14.43 17.85
C LEU A 480 -30.22 -13.14 18.50
N LEU A 481 -28.90 -13.05 18.66
CA LEU A 481 -28.23 -11.86 19.21
C LEU A 481 -28.54 -10.62 18.39
N LEU A 482 -28.55 -10.75 17.06
CA LEU A 482 -28.84 -9.66 16.15
C LEU A 482 -30.31 -9.22 16.27
N LYS A 483 -31.26 -10.13 16.52
CA LYS A 483 -32.65 -9.79 16.88
C LYS A 483 -32.72 -9.07 18.23
N GLU A 484 -32.01 -9.57 19.26
CA GLU A 484 -31.97 -8.99 20.61
C GLU A 484 -31.34 -7.58 20.59
N LEU A 485 -30.19 -7.41 19.94
CA LEU A 485 -29.48 -6.13 19.83
C LEU A 485 -30.24 -5.12 18.98
N ARG A 486 -30.92 -5.54 17.91
CA ARG A 486 -31.82 -4.66 17.15
C ARG A 486 -33.05 -4.24 17.96
N ALA A 487 -33.48 -5.06 18.92
CA ALA A 487 -34.54 -4.72 19.86
C ALA A 487 -34.04 -3.79 20.97
N ALA A 488 -32.78 -3.92 21.40
CA ALA A 488 -32.11 -3.10 22.39
C ALA A 488 -31.69 -1.72 21.82
N LYS A 489 -32.69 -0.88 21.52
CA LYS A 489 -32.46 0.45 20.96
C LYS A 489 -32.23 1.50 22.06
N THR A 490 -31.25 2.36 21.84
CA THR A 490 -30.94 3.52 22.71
C THR A 490 -31.41 4.82 22.04
N PRO A 491 -31.72 5.89 22.80
CA PRO A 491 -32.03 7.18 22.21
C PRO A 491 -30.88 7.67 21.32
N THR A 492 -31.22 8.20 20.15
CA THR A 492 -30.20 8.77 19.24
C THR A 492 -29.52 9.99 19.84
N ARG A 493 -30.23 10.80 20.63
CA ARG A 493 -29.69 11.98 21.29
C ARG A 493 -30.29 12.23 22.67
N GLU A 494 -29.46 12.72 23.57
CA GLU A 494 -29.84 13.23 24.88
C GLU A 494 -29.55 14.73 24.96
N PHE A 495 -30.45 15.47 25.60
CA PHE A 495 -30.36 16.92 25.79
C PHE A 495 -30.29 17.23 27.27
N SER A 496 -29.43 18.19 27.64
CA SER A 496 -29.28 18.66 29.02
C SER A 496 -29.75 20.11 29.15
N TRP A 497 -30.54 20.36 30.20
CA TRP A 497 -31.18 21.63 30.48
C TRP A 497 -30.78 22.10 31.87
N ALA A 498 -29.81 23.01 31.95
CA ALA A 498 -29.26 23.48 33.21
C ALA A 498 -30.01 24.72 33.74
N THR A 499 -30.41 24.66 35.01
CA THR A 499 -31.03 25.78 35.74
C THR A 499 -30.14 26.21 36.89
N ARG A 500 -29.79 27.50 36.97
CA ARG A 500 -28.94 28.00 38.06
C ARG A 500 -29.67 27.93 39.40
N ILE A 501 -28.95 27.51 40.43
CA ILE A 501 -29.43 27.55 41.82
C ILE A 501 -29.13 28.95 42.37
N TRP A 502 -30.19 29.74 42.61
CA TRP A 502 -30.07 31.16 42.93
C TRP A 502 -29.38 31.45 44.26
N LEU A 503 -29.63 30.62 45.28
CA LEU A 503 -29.06 30.77 46.62
C LEU A 503 -27.82 29.86 46.77
N PRO A 504 -26.62 30.42 47.04
CA PRO A 504 -25.42 29.61 47.19
C PRO A 504 -25.45 28.61 48.36
N ARG A 505 -26.30 28.84 49.36
CA ARG A 505 -26.55 27.90 50.46
C ARG A 505 -27.19 26.59 50.02
N ASN A 506 -27.80 26.57 48.83
CA ASN A 506 -28.47 25.40 48.26
C ASN A 506 -27.61 24.70 47.20
N TRP A 507 -26.39 25.17 46.94
CA TRP A 507 -25.44 24.43 46.11
C TRP A 507 -25.19 23.06 46.75
N ALA A 508 -24.86 22.04 45.96
CA ALA A 508 -24.46 20.75 46.52
C ALA A 508 -22.94 20.62 46.41
N VAL A 509 -22.25 20.51 47.54
CA VAL A 509 -20.82 20.22 47.54
C VAL A 509 -20.64 18.71 47.61
N ILE A 510 -19.98 18.15 46.62
CA ILE A 510 -19.70 16.72 46.49
C ILE A 510 -18.20 16.51 46.71
N ARG A 511 -17.88 15.59 47.61
CA ARG A 511 -16.52 15.12 47.86
C ARG A 511 -16.30 13.82 47.10
N HIS A 512 -15.33 13.84 46.19
CA HIS A 512 -14.81 12.65 45.52
C HIS A 512 -13.52 12.19 46.21
N PHE A 513 -13.53 10.98 46.75
CA PHE A 513 -12.36 10.38 47.39
C PHE A 513 -12.32 8.87 47.16
N ARG A 514 -11.21 8.37 46.59
CA ARG A 514 -10.99 6.93 46.33
C ARG A 514 -12.16 6.25 45.58
N GLY A 515 -12.72 6.93 44.59
CA GLY A 515 -13.83 6.42 43.79
C GLY A 515 -15.20 6.42 44.49
N ARG A 516 -15.32 7.01 45.69
CA ARG A 516 -16.60 7.28 46.36
C ARG A 516 -16.93 8.77 46.25
N SER A 517 -18.20 9.07 45.94
CA SER A 517 -18.75 10.43 45.94
C SER A 517 -19.73 10.59 47.10
N GLU A 518 -19.52 11.59 47.95
CA GLU A 518 -20.38 11.88 49.10
C GLU A 518 -20.80 13.35 49.10
N ARG A 519 -22.07 13.63 49.38
CA ARG A 519 -22.56 15.01 49.50
C ARG A 519 -22.28 15.54 50.91
N ILE A 520 -21.56 16.64 50.99
CA ILE A 520 -21.20 17.31 52.26
C ILE A 520 -22.11 18.52 52.46
N PRO A 521 -22.45 18.88 53.72
CA PRO A 521 -23.14 20.12 54.02
C PRO A 521 -22.39 21.33 53.48
N THR A 522 -23.11 22.23 52.83
CA THR A 522 -22.54 23.45 52.26
C THR A 522 -22.34 24.52 53.33
N VAL A 523 -21.07 24.76 53.64
CA VAL A 523 -20.66 25.77 54.63
C VAL A 523 -20.00 26.94 53.90
N ILE A 524 -20.49 28.15 54.16
CA ILE A 524 -19.93 29.40 53.63
C ILE A 524 -19.07 30.04 54.73
N SER A 525 -17.77 30.16 54.48
CA SER A 525 -16.80 30.77 55.38
C SER A 525 -16.45 32.19 54.92
N SER A 526 -16.25 33.12 55.86
CA SER A 526 -15.74 34.46 55.58
C SER A 526 -14.22 34.51 55.41
N ARG A 527 -13.49 33.46 55.81
CA ARG A 527 -12.03 33.38 55.74
C ARG A 527 -11.61 32.83 54.37
N ALA A 528 -10.90 33.66 53.59
CA ALA A 528 -10.36 33.26 52.30
C ALA A 528 -9.23 32.25 52.44
N THR A 529 -9.19 31.24 51.56
CA THR A 529 -8.10 30.26 51.48
C THR A 529 -7.45 30.33 50.10
N ASN A 530 -6.12 30.26 50.02
CA ASN A 530 -5.39 30.36 48.75
C ASN A 530 -5.38 29.03 47.94
N ILE A 531 -5.97 27.95 48.47
CA ILE A 531 -5.94 26.61 47.86
C ILE A 531 -7.30 26.35 47.19
N VAL A 532 -7.42 26.85 45.96
CA VAL A 532 -8.65 26.78 45.15
C VAL A 532 -8.52 25.74 44.03
N THR A 533 -7.28 25.46 43.63
CA THR A 533 -6.96 24.43 42.67
C THR A 533 -6.83 23.08 43.38
N PRO A 534 -7.35 22.00 42.78
CA PRO A 534 -7.15 20.67 43.34
C PRO A 534 -5.65 20.37 43.31
N ARG A 535 -5.09 20.11 44.51
CA ARG A 535 -3.70 19.70 44.66
C ARG A 535 -3.49 18.41 43.88
N SER A 536 -2.30 18.23 43.32
CA SER A 536 -1.93 17.05 42.53
C SER A 536 -1.77 15.78 43.36
N ASP A 537 -1.92 15.85 44.69
CA ASP A 537 -1.79 14.70 45.59
C ASP A 537 -3.04 13.79 45.51
N PRO A 538 -2.91 12.51 45.08
CA PRO A 538 -4.03 11.57 45.01
C PRO A 538 -4.52 11.09 46.38
N SER A 539 -3.83 11.45 47.45
CA SER A 539 -4.20 11.16 48.84
C SER A 539 -5.26 12.13 49.40
N GLN A 540 -5.61 13.18 48.67
CA GLN A 540 -6.57 14.20 49.10
C GLN A 540 -7.91 14.11 48.35
N PRO A 541 -9.05 14.38 49.03
CA PRO A 541 -10.35 14.46 48.38
C PRO A 541 -10.43 15.64 47.41
N VAL A 542 -11.10 15.43 46.28
CA VAL A 542 -11.49 16.52 45.35
C VAL A 542 -12.90 16.96 45.69
N PHE A 543 -13.11 18.26 45.84
CA PHE A 543 -14.43 18.81 46.10
C PHE A 543 -14.96 19.48 44.83
N LEU A 544 -16.21 19.19 44.48
CA LEU A 544 -16.95 19.81 43.38
C LEU A 544 -18.21 20.48 43.93
N ALA A 545 -18.63 21.59 43.32
CA ALA A 545 -19.84 22.31 43.72
C ALA A 545 -20.82 22.36 42.55
N ASP A 546 -21.97 21.72 42.72
CA ASP A 546 -23.09 21.80 41.78
C ASP A 546 -23.83 23.12 41.99
N ARG A 547 -23.61 24.04 41.06
CA ARG A 547 -24.24 25.37 41.03
C ARG A 547 -25.54 25.39 40.21
N GLU A 548 -25.82 24.30 39.50
CA GLU A 548 -26.91 24.20 38.55
C GLU A 548 -27.66 22.87 38.76
N LYS A 549 -28.98 22.91 38.65
CA LYS A 549 -29.82 21.71 38.58
C LYS A 549 -30.01 21.37 37.10
N VAL A 550 -29.41 20.26 36.68
CA VAL A 550 -29.49 19.74 35.31
C VAL A 550 -30.68 18.80 35.20
N ARG A 551 -31.54 19.01 34.19
CA ARG A 551 -32.58 18.07 33.78
C ARG A 551 -32.20 17.51 32.42
N SER A 552 -32.41 16.22 32.18
CA SER A 552 -32.16 15.61 30.88
C SER A 552 -33.46 15.18 30.21
N THR A 553 -33.49 15.31 28.89
CA THR A 553 -34.51 14.72 28.02
C THR A 553 -33.82 13.90 26.94
N SER A 554 -34.54 12.96 26.34
CA SER A 554 -33.98 12.12 25.27
C SER A 554 -35.01 11.91 24.17
N THR A 555 -34.52 11.53 22.98
CA THR A 555 -35.36 11.20 21.82
C THR A 555 -36.10 9.87 21.96
N ARG A 556 -36.07 9.23 23.14
CA ARG A 556 -36.67 7.91 23.39
C ARG A 556 -38.19 7.91 23.35
N TRP A 557 -38.81 8.99 23.83
CA TRP A 557 -40.26 9.09 24.02
C TRP A 557 -40.87 10.03 22.99
N PRO A 558 -42.10 9.75 22.49
CA PRO A 558 -42.83 10.70 21.67
C PRO A 558 -43.08 12.00 22.46
N GLY A 559 -43.16 13.14 21.76
CA GLY A 559 -43.35 14.45 22.41
C GLY A 559 -42.04 15.10 22.87
N TRP A 560 -40.86 14.50 22.60
CA TRP A 560 -39.59 15.00 23.14
C TRP A 560 -39.25 16.42 22.68
N ARG A 561 -39.72 16.86 21.49
CA ARG A 561 -39.52 18.25 21.04
C ARG A 561 -40.35 19.24 21.83
N LEU A 562 -41.59 18.89 22.15
CA LEU A 562 -42.46 19.71 23.00
C LEU A 562 -41.91 19.78 24.43
N LEU A 563 -41.37 18.67 24.93
CA LEU A 563 -40.71 18.63 26.23
C LEU A 563 -39.42 19.46 26.24
N ASN A 564 -38.63 19.41 25.17
CA ASN A 564 -37.45 20.27 24.98
C ASN A 564 -37.84 21.74 24.94
N PHE A 565 -38.93 22.09 24.24
CA PHE A 565 -39.48 23.44 24.25
C PHE A 565 -39.86 23.87 25.68
N ALA A 566 -40.58 23.04 26.43
CA ALA A 566 -40.96 23.33 27.82
C ALA A 566 -39.76 23.44 28.78
N HIS A 567 -38.72 22.61 28.62
CA HIS A 567 -37.50 22.74 29.41
C HIS A 567 -36.67 23.96 29.02
N ARG A 568 -36.62 24.30 27.73
CA ARG A 568 -35.95 25.52 27.24
C ARG A 568 -36.63 26.77 27.79
N THR A 569 -37.96 26.86 27.72
CA THR A 569 -38.72 27.99 28.29
C THR A 569 -38.44 28.10 29.78
N TRP A 570 -38.51 26.99 30.52
CA TRP A 570 -38.22 26.95 31.95
C TRP A 570 -36.79 27.43 32.25
N CYS A 571 -35.78 26.82 31.64
CA CYS A 571 -34.39 27.14 31.91
C CYS A 571 -34.03 28.57 31.57
N TRP A 572 -34.46 29.06 30.40
CA TRP A 572 -34.21 30.43 30.00
C TRP A 572 -34.92 31.42 30.90
N THR A 573 -36.16 31.15 31.29
CA THR A 573 -36.91 32.01 32.23
C THR A 573 -36.15 32.14 33.55
N TRP A 574 -35.81 31.03 34.20
CA TRP A 574 -35.13 31.05 35.50
C TRP A 574 -33.71 31.63 35.44
N ASN A 575 -32.96 31.37 34.36
CA ASN A 575 -31.59 31.88 34.21
C ASN A 575 -31.55 33.37 33.86
N ILE A 576 -32.48 33.87 33.03
CA ILE A 576 -32.58 35.29 32.68
C ILE A 576 -33.17 36.08 33.84
N MET A 577 -34.15 35.53 34.56
CA MET A 577 -34.61 36.12 35.83
C MET A 577 -33.48 36.19 36.87
N PHE A 578 -32.61 35.19 36.95
CA PHE A 578 -31.43 35.28 37.84
C PHE A 578 -30.46 36.38 37.39
N LEU A 579 -30.17 36.48 36.09
CA LEU A 579 -29.28 37.49 35.55
C LEU A 579 -29.79 38.91 35.86
N PHE A 580 -31.03 39.22 35.50
CA PHE A 580 -31.59 40.56 35.64
C PHE A 580 -32.20 40.84 37.01
N GLY A 581 -32.64 39.82 37.75
CA GLY A 581 -33.24 39.97 39.08
C GLY A 581 -32.22 39.88 40.22
N VAL A 582 -31.11 39.17 40.03
CA VAL A 582 -30.09 38.95 41.06
C VAL A 582 -28.74 39.55 40.66
N MET A 583 -28.16 39.14 39.53
CA MET A 583 -26.79 39.54 39.19
C MET A 583 -26.65 41.03 38.88
N VAL A 584 -27.47 41.58 37.98
CA VAL A 584 -27.38 42.99 37.57
C VAL A 584 -27.70 43.96 38.73
N PRO A 585 -28.83 43.85 39.44
CA PRO A 585 -29.21 44.82 40.48
C PRO A 585 -28.45 44.69 41.81
N TRP A 586 -27.77 43.55 42.07
CA TRP A 586 -27.11 43.32 43.37
C TRP A 586 -25.62 42.95 43.31
N CYS A 587 -25.14 42.36 42.21
CA CYS A 587 -23.77 41.86 42.10
C CYS A 587 -22.92 42.61 41.09
N SER A 588 -23.52 43.50 40.28
CA SER A 588 -22.82 44.24 39.23
C SER A 588 -22.11 45.51 39.75
N PRO A 589 -21.16 46.08 38.99
CA PRO A 589 -20.49 47.34 39.32
C PRO A 589 -21.40 48.58 39.23
N LEU A 590 -22.60 48.46 38.65
CA LEU A 590 -23.64 49.49 38.56
C LEU A 590 -24.93 48.96 39.18
N SER A 591 -24.86 48.63 40.47
CA SER A 591 -25.94 47.97 41.23
C SER A 591 -26.41 48.82 42.40
N LEU A 592 -27.62 48.55 42.90
CA LEU A 592 -28.13 49.15 44.14
C LEU A 592 -27.19 48.88 45.32
N ARG A 593 -26.60 47.69 45.37
CA ARG A 593 -25.65 47.32 46.42
C ARG A 593 -24.38 48.16 46.38
N THR A 594 -23.85 48.48 45.19
CA THR A 594 -22.68 49.37 45.06
C THR A 594 -22.94 50.82 45.49
N LEU A 595 -24.20 51.26 45.44
CA LEU A 595 -24.63 52.57 45.92
C LEU A 595 -24.75 52.61 47.44
N LEU A 596 -25.40 51.60 48.02
CA LEU A 596 -25.79 51.58 49.43
C LEU A 596 -24.68 51.09 50.37
N CYS A 597 -23.76 50.25 49.89
CA CYS A 597 -22.64 49.77 50.70
C CYS A 597 -21.47 50.75 50.70
N VAL A 598 -20.82 50.92 51.86
CA VAL A 598 -19.62 51.78 52.01
C VAL A 598 -18.33 51.01 51.73
N LYS A 599 -18.31 49.71 52.06
CA LYS A 599 -17.15 48.83 51.87
C LYS A 599 -17.31 48.02 50.58
N PRO A 600 -16.22 47.74 49.84
CA PRO A 600 -16.27 46.84 48.70
C PRO A 600 -16.78 45.46 49.12
N PHE A 601 -17.48 44.79 48.22
CA PHE A 601 -18.05 43.47 48.47
C PHE A 601 -17.64 42.49 47.37
N VAL A 602 -17.75 41.21 47.69
CA VAL A 602 -17.33 40.11 46.82
C VAL A 602 -18.58 39.27 46.51
N PRO A 603 -19.13 39.34 45.27
CA PRO A 603 -20.35 38.67 44.89
C PRO A 603 -20.18 37.17 44.62
N ASP A 604 -19.01 36.75 44.11
CA ASP A 604 -18.79 35.35 43.75
C ASP A 604 -18.15 34.55 44.89
N LEU A 605 -18.48 33.26 44.92
CA LEU A 605 -17.91 32.29 45.85
C LEU A 605 -17.02 31.29 45.09
N GLU A 606 -15.91 30.94 45.71
CA GLU A 606 -14.96 29.91 45.31
C GLU A 606 -15.01 28.74 46.29
N LEU A 607 -14.77 27.53 45.77
CA LEU A 607 -14.75 26.31 46.56
C LEU A 607 -13.32 26.02 47.04
N SER A 608 -13.16 25.82 48.34
CA SER A 608 -11.88 25.40 48.92
C SER A 608 -11.67 23.91 48.71
N GLN A 609 -10.53 23.55 48.14
CA GLN A 609 -10.16 22.14 47.93
C GLN A 609 -9.61 21.47 49.22
N VAL A 610 -9.49 22.22 50.32
CA VAL A 610 -8.99 21.69 51.61
C VAL A 610 -10.10 21.04 52.42
N ASN A 611 -11.26 21.69 52.48
CA ASN A 611 -12.36 21.29 53.36
C ASN A 611 -13.74 21.35 52.68
N GLY A 612 -13.81 21.66 51.38
CA GLY A 612 -15.07 21.79 50.65
C GLY A 612 -15.92 22.99 51.07
N THR A 613 -15.36 23.95 51.80
CA THR A 613 -16.09 25.16 52.21
C THR A 613 -16.06 26.21 51.11
N LEU A 614 -17.14 26.97 50.97
CA LEU A 614 -17.25 28.09 50.02
C LEU A 614 -16.73 29.37 50.67
N PHE A 615 -15.85 30.10 50.00
CA PHE A 615 -15.35 31.39 50.50
C PHE A 615 -15.42 32.46 49.39
N PRO A 616 -15.40 33.76 49.75
CA PRO A 616 -15.50 34.83 48.76
C PRO A 616 -14.29 34.87 47.81
N LYS A 617 -14.55 34.88 46.50
CA LYS A 617 -13.55 34.97 45.43
C LYS A 617 -12.96 36.36 45.38
N ARG A 618 -11.74 36.56 45.91
CA ARG A 618 -11.10 37.88 45.97
C ARG A 618 -11.02 38.59 44.61
N SER A 619 -10.85 37.85 43.52
CA SER A 619 -10.79 38.46 42.18
C SER A 619 -12.13 39.00 41.67
N SER A 620 -13.25 38.68 42.34
CA SER A 620 -14.58 39.22 42.02
C SER A 620 -14.92 40.48 42.82
N GLU A 621 -13.98 41.05 43.57
CA GLU A 621 -14.22 42.24 44.40
C GLU A 621 -14.77 43.42 43.59
N THR A 622 -16.01 43.80 43.89
CA THR A 622 -16.69 44.94 43.27
C THR A 622 -16.57 46.17 44.16
N GLN A 623 -16.05 47.25 43.56
CA GLN A 623 -15.88 48.53 44.25
C GLN A 623 -17.22 49.29 44.31
N THR A 624 -17.58 49.72 45.52
CA THR A 624 -18.72 50.60 45.83
C THR A 624 -18.45 52.04 45.41
N MET A 625 -19.49 52.87 45.34
CA MET A 625 -19.34 54.31 45.08
C MET A 625 -18.36 54.96 46.07
N TRP A 626 -18.52 54.68 47.36
CA TRP A 626 -17.67 55.22 48.43
C TRP A 626 -16.24 54.70 48.36
N SER A 627 -16.05 53.40 48.09
CA SER A 627 -14.71 52.84 47.92
C SER A 627 -14.01 53.35 46.65
N ARG A 628 -14.74 53.57 45.56
CA ARG A 628 -14.23 54.24 44.35
C ARG A 628 -13.86 55.69 44.61
N LEU A 629 -14.66 56.43 45.39
CA LEU A 629 -14.34 57.79 45.80
C LEU A 629 -13.07 57.82 46.66
N LEU A 630 -12.94 56.92 47.63
CA LEU A 630 -11.72 56.79 48.43
C LEU A 630 -10.51 56.36 47.59
N GLN A 631 -10.68 55.47 46.61
CA GLN A 631 -9.63 55.09 45.67
C GLN A 631 -9.21 56.25 44.77
N LEU A 632 -10.16 57.06 44.29
CA LEU A 632 -9.91 58.27 43.51
C LEU A 632 -9.04 59.24 44.31
N TRP A 633 -9.41 59.52 45.56
CA TRP A 633 -8.63 60.42 46.42
C TRP A 633 -7.28 59.84 46.85
N ARG A 634 -7.18 58.52 47.01
CA ARG A 634 -5.88 57.84 47.21
C ARG A 634 -5.01 57.91 45.97
N HIS A 635 -5.59 57.79 44.77
CA HIS A 635 -4.87 57.94 43.51
C HIS A 635 -4.37 59.37 43.35
N VAL A 636 -5.21 60.38 43.58
CA VAL A 636 -4.83 61.81 43.62
C VAL A 636 -3.69 62.06 44.61
N SER A 637 -3.76 61.47 45.80
CA SER A 637 -2.68 61.55 46.81
C SER A 637 -1.39 60.88 46.32
N LYS A 638 -1.50 59.67 45.74
CA LYS A 638 -0.36 58.89 45.25
C LYS A 638 0.34 59.54 44.06
N GLU A 639 -0.39 60.01 43.06
CA GLU A 639 0.15 60.74 41.90
C GLU A 639 0.82 62.04 42.34
N ARG A 640 0.28 62.69 43.37
CA ARG A 640 0.96 63.84 43.99
C ARG A 640 2.28 63.43 44.64
N THR A 641 2.28 62.40 45.48
CA THR A 641 3.52 61.94 46.12
C THR A 641 4.54 61.50 45.07
N ARG A 642 4.11 60.84 44.00
CA ARG A 642 4.93 60.41 42.88
C ARG A 642 5.58 61.62 42.18
N PHE A 643 4.79 62.63 41.84
CA PHE A 643 5.28 63.87 41.24
C PHE A 643 6.28 64.61 42.14
N GLU A 644 6.09 64.57 43.46
CA GLU A 644 7.03 65.19 44.41
C GLU A 644 8.32 64.36 44.58
N THR A 645 8.26 63.03 44.46
CA THR A 645 9.40 62.12 44.58
C THR A 645 10.21 61.94 43.30
N GLU A 646 9.63 62.18 42.12
CA GLU A 646 10.37 62.10 40.85
C GLU A 646 11.38 63.27 40.73
N PRO A 647 12.65 63.01 40.33
CA PRO A 647 13.67 64.04 40.21
C PRO A 647 13.32 65.05 39.10
N ASP A 648 13.65 66.33 39.32
CA ASP A 648 13.39 67.40 38.35
C ASP A 648 14.21 67.21 37.08
N THR A 649 13.55 66.77 36.01
CA THR A 649 14.15 66.57 34.68
C THR A 649 13.47 67.44 33.60
N GLY A 650 12.51 68.29 34.00
CA GLY A 650 11.70 69.12 33.09
C GLY A 650 12.25 70.53 32.85
N LEU A 651 11.94 71.07 31.67
CA LEU A 651 12.42 72.38 31.17
C LEU A 651 11.86 73.62 31.92
N LEU A 652 10.80 73.45 32.72
CA LEU A 652 10.19 74.48 33.56
C LEU A 652 10.29 74.02 35.03
N GLY A 653 10.90 74.82 35.88
CA GLY A 653 11.13 74.46 37.28
C GLY A 653 9.85 74.10 38.06
N LYS A 654 9.99 73.27 39.10
CA LYS A 654 8.92 72.67 39.91
C LYS A 654 7.88 73.64 40.53
N GLY A 655 8.08 74.96 40.46
CA GLY A 655 7.15 75.95 41.03
C GLY A 655 5.81 76.06 40.29
N LEU A 656 5.85 76.23 38.96
CA LEU A 656 4.65 76.39 38.11
C LEU A 656 3.96 75.05 37.84
N SER A 657 4.74 73.99 37.55
CA SER A 657 4.22 72.64 37.34
C SER A 657 3.54 72.07 38.59
N ARG A 658 4.00 72.42 39.81
CA ARG A 658 3.33 72.03 41.06
C ARG A 658 1.94 72.62 41.20
N GLN A 659 1.69 73.86 40.75
CA GLN A 659 0.35 74.45 40.80
C GLN A 659 -0.58 73.86 39.73
N ALA A 660 -0.09 73.66 38.51
CA ALA A 660 -0.86 73.00 37.45
C ALA A 660 -1.23 71.56 37.85
N ASN A 661 -0.29 70.80 38.42
CA ASN A 661 -0.54 69.45 38.90
C ASN A 661 -1.54 69.41 40.07
N ARG A 662 -1.53 70.42 40.95
CA ARG A 662 -2.55 70.58 42.01
C ARG A 662 -3.94 70.85 41.43
N VAL A 663 -4.07 71.75 40.46
CA VAL A 663 -5.36 72.07 39.82
C VAL A 663 -5.88 70.85 39.05
N TRP A 664 -5.02 70.15 38.31
CA TRP A 664 -5.40 68.95 37.57
C TRP A 664 -5.84 67.82 38.51
N ASN A 665 -5.03 67.44 39.51
CA ASN A 665 -5.32 66.31 40.37
C ASN A 665 -6.41 66.58 41.41
N TYR A 666 -6.43 67.76 42.06
CA TYR A 666 -7.47 68.08 43.05
C TYR A 666 -8.73 68.65 42.41
N GLY A 667 -8.61 69.49 41.38
CA GLY A 667 -9.76 70.15 40.74
C GLY A 667 -10.46 69.25 39.73
N ILE A 668 -9.73 68.77 38.71
CA ILE A 668 -10.32 67.99 37.61
C ILE A 668 -10.50 66.52 38.02
N VAL A 669 -9.41 65.79 38.32
CA VAL A 669 -9.50 64.36 38.64
C VAL A 669 -10.24 64.13 39.96
N GLY A 670 -9.86 64.85 41.02
CA GLY A 670 -10.48 64.77 42.34
C GLY A 670 -11.89 65.38 42.35
N GLY A 671 -12.01 66.68 42.06
CA GLY A 671 -13.28 67.42 42.13
C GLY A 671 -14.33 66.96 41.13
N VAL A 672 -14.04 67.03 39.81
CA VAL A 672 -14.99 66.59 38.77
C VAL A 672 -15.23 65.08 38.86
N GLY A 673 -14.20 64.27 39.09
CA GLY A 673 -14.36 62.82 39.29
C GLY A 673 -15.24 62.48 40.50
N SER A 674 -15.12 63.21 41.61
CA SER A 674 -16.02 63.06 42.77
C SER A 674 -17.44 63.48 42.43
N LEU A 675 -17.61 64.56 41.66
CA LEU A 675 -18.93 65.06 41.23
C LEU A 675 -19.65 64.05 40.32
N VAL A 676 -18.92 63.43 39.38
CA VAL A 676 -19.45 62.34 38.53
C VAL A 676 -19.84 61.12 39.38
N LEU A 677 -18.99 60.72 40.34
CA LEU A 677 -19.29 59.59 41.23
C LEU A 677 -20.45 59.87 42.20
N LEU A 678 -20.66 61.11 42.62
CA LEU A 678 -21.72 61.46 43.58
C LEU A 678 -23.05 61.81 42.91
N LEU A 679 -23.05 62.31 41.66
CA LEU A 679 -24.28 62.73 40.97
C LEU A 679 -24.71 61.74 39.87
N LEU A 680 -23.80 61.32 38.99
CA LEU A 680 -24.15 60.50 37.83
C LEU A 680 -24.23 59.00 38.18
N PHE A 681 -23.30 58.50 39.00
CA PHE A 681 -23.26 57.08 39.36
C PHE A 681 -24.54 56.59 40.08
N PRO A 682 -25.14 57.32 41.05
CA PRO A 682 -26.40 56.92 41.65
C PRO A 682 -27.54 56.79 40.65
N ILE A 683 -27.65 57.74 39.72
CA ILE A 683 -28.66 57.75 38.67
C ILE A 683 -28.47 56.52 37.76
N ALA A 684 -27.24 56.28 37.30
CA ALA A 684 -26.92 55.13 36.45
C ALA A 684 -27.18 53.79 37.14
N ALA A 685 -26.78 53.64 38.41
CA ALA A 685 -27.00 52.43 39.18
C ALA A 685 -28.50 52.17 39.48
N LEU A 686 -29.26 53.22 39.79
CA LEU A 686 -30.71 53.14 39.99
C LEU A 686 -31.42 52.77 38.68
N LEU A 687 -31.13 53.46 37.59
CA LEU A 687 -31.75 53.19 36.28
C LEU A 687 -31.42 51.77 35.78
N ALA A 688 -30.15 51.35 35.83
CA ALA A 688 -29.74 50.02 35.41
C ALA A 688 -30.43 48.92 36.25
N SER A 689 -30.55 49.13 37.57
CA SER A 689 -31.20 48.18 38.47
C SER A 689 -32.72 48.15 38.27
N LEU A 690 -33.37 49.30 38.06
CA LEU A 690 -34.81 49.38 37.79
C LEU A 690 -35.17 48.74 36.46
N ILE A 691 -34.41 49.01 35.39
CA ILE A 691 -34.61 48.39 34.08
C ILE A 691 -34.40 46.88 34.18
N ALA A 692 -33.34 46.43 34.87
CA ALA A 692 -33.09 45.01 35.07
C ALA A 692 -34.22 44.32 35.85
N LEU A 693 -34.71 44.92 36.93
CA LEU A 693 -35.84 44.37 37.70
C LEU A 693 -37.13 44.34 36.88
N ALA A 694 -37.40 45.37 36.06
CA ALA A 694 -38.55 45.39 35.15
C ALA A 694 -38.46 44.32 34.05
N ILE A 695 -37.26 44.06 33.53
CA ILE A 695 -37.03 42.94 32.61
C ILE A 695 -37.27 41.62 33.36
N ALA A 696 -36.73 41.46 34.57
CA ALA A 696 -36.85 40.25 35.38
C ALA A 696 -38.31 39.87 35.69
N THR A 697 -39.17 40.84 35.99
CA THR A 697 -40.60 40.60 36.25
C THR A 697 -41.39 40.26 34.99
N THR A 698 -40.96 40.77 33.83
CA THR A 698 -41.63 40.53 32.55
C THR A 698 -41.17 39.25 31.83
N VAL A 699 -40.02 38.65 32.20
CA VAL A 699 -39.45 37.43 31.59
C VAL A 699 -40.48 36.30 31.40
N PRO A 700 -41.29 35.91 32.41
CA PRO A 700 -42.21 34.78 32.26
C PRO A 700 -43.26 34.98 31.16
N PHE A 701 -43.55 36.23 30.77
CA PHE A 701 -44.55 36.55 29.76
C PHE A 701 -44.02 36.44 28.34
N TRP A 702 -42.80 36.94 28.06
CA TRP A 702 -42.24 36.96 26.71
C TRP A 702 -41.29 35.79 26.40
N MET A 703 -40.69 35.17 27.41
CA MET A 703 -39.75 34.04 27.20
C MET A 703 -40.40 32.81 26.53
N PRO A 704 -41.66 32.43 26.81
CA PRO A 704 -42.36 31.39 26.06
C PRO A 704 -42.43 31.65 24.55
N PHE A 705 -42.71 32.91 24.17
CA PHE A 705 -42.75 33.31 22.76
C PHE A 705 -41.36 33.28 22.12
N ALA A 706 -40.33 33.74 22.83
CA ALA A 706 -38.95 33.67 22.35
C ALA A 706 -38.45 32.21 22.16
N ALA A 707 -38.86 31.28 23.03
CA ALA A 707 -38.54 29.87 22.82
C ALA A 707 -39.37 29.25 21.68
N LEU A 708 -40.60 29.75 21.44
CA LEU A 708 -41.48 29.26 20.38
C LEU A 708 -40.96 29.72 19.02
N THR A 709 -40.44 30.94 18.90
CA THR A 709 -39.79 31.42 17.67
C THR A 709 -38.54 30.58 17.36
N VAL A 710 -37.75 30.19 18.36
CA VAL A 710 -36.62 29.26 18.18
C VAL A 710 -37.10 27.87 17.77
N HIS A 711 -38.18 27.36 18.37
CA HIS A 711 -38.77 26.08 17.98
C HIS A 711 -39.27 26.09 16.53
N ALA A 712 -39.92 27.18 16.09
CA ALA A 712 -40.34 27.37 14.70
C ALA A 712 -39.14 27.54 13.75
N ALA A 713 -38.10 28.30 14.15
CA ALA A 713 -36.87 28.46 13.38
C ALA A 713 -36.12 27.13 13.20
N ASN A 714 -36.20 26.21 14.17
CA ASN A 714 -35.63 24.87 14.05
C ASN A 714 -36.31 24.05 12.94
N ALA A 715 -37.60 24.25 12.67
CA ALA A 715 -38.29 23.58 11.57
C ALA A 715 -38.08 24.28 10.22
N LEU A 716 -38.03 25.62 10.22
CA LEU A 716 -38.02 26.44 9.01
C LEU A 716 -36.62 26.74 8.46
N ILE A 717 -35.63 26.98 9.32
CA ILE A 717 -34.31 27.50 8.93
C ILE A 717 -33.24 26.45 9.19
N TYR A 718 -33.00 26.13 10.47
CA TYR A 718 -31.90 25.27 10.87
C TYR A 718 -32.21 24.46 12.12
N GLU A 719 -32.20 23.15 11.99
CA GLU A 719 -32.54 22.23 13.05
C GLU A 719 -31.37 22.03 14.04
N VAL A 720 -31.40 22.77 15.14
CA VAL A 720 -30.44 22.60 16.25
C VAL A 720 -30.71 21.31 17.02
N ASP A 721 -31.99 20.96 17.17
CA ASP A 721 -32.47 19.82 17.95
C ASP A 721 -32.49 18.50 17.15
N SER A 722 -31.78 18.43 16.02
CA SER A 722 -31.83 17.26 15.13
C SER A 722 -31.46 15.96 15.87
N PRO A 723 -32.24 14.87 15.70
CA PRO A 723 -32.03 13.62 16.42
C PRO A 723 -30.79 12.85 15.93
N ASP A 724 -30.37 13.04 14.67
CA ASP A 724 -29.14 12.50 14.08
C ASP A 724 -28.47 13.58 13.20
N PRO A 725 -27.43 14.26 13.69
CA PRO A 725 -26.78 15.36 12.98
C PRO A 725 -25.91 14.92 11.80
N HIS A 726 -25.55 13.64 11.69
CA HIS A 726 -24.70 13.13 10.61
C HIS A 726 -25.51 12.54 9.46
N GLY A 727 -26.67 11.92 9.74
CA GLY A 727 -27.51 11.28 8.73
C GLY A 727 -28.63 12.14 8.15
N LEU A 728 -29.03 13.24 8.81
CA LEU A 728 -30.16 14.07 8.40
C LEU A 728 -29.73 15.46 7.94
N ASN A 729 -30.46 15.99 6.96
CA ASN A 729 -30.33 17.39 6.58
C ASN A 729 -30.91 18.28 7.68
N ARG A 730 -30.19 19.36 7.98
CA ARG A 730 -30.52 20.30 9.06
C ARG A 730 -31.07 21.62 8.54
N TRP A 731 -30.89 21.92 7.26
CA TRP A 731 -31.32 23.18 6.66
C TRP A 731 -32.68 23.05 6.01
N PHE A 732 -33.58 24.00 6.26
CA PHE A 732 -34.92 24.08 5.65
C PHE A 732 -35.69 22.73 5.71
N VAL A 733 -35.68 22.08 6.88
CA VAL A 733 -36.18 20.70 7.04
C VAL A 733 -37.66 20.58 6.65
N LEU A 734 -38.50 21.55 7.04
CA LEU A 734 -39.92 21.54 6.66
C LEU A 734 -40.09 21.60 5.14
N LEU A 735 -39.29 22.41 4.43
CA LEU A 735 -39.35 22.53 2.98
C LEU A 735 -38.93 21.22 2.30
N GLU A 736 -37.85 20.59 2.77
CA GLU A 736 -37.44 19.27 2.26
C GLU A 736 -38.56 18.23 2.45
N VAL A 737 -39.15 18.15 3.65
CA VAL A 737 -40.17 17.16 3.95
C VAL A 737 -41.41 17.36 3.07
N VAL A 738 -41.92 18.59 2.98
CA VAL A 738 -43.15 18.88 2.23
C VAL A 738 -42.92 18.84 0.72
N LEU A 739 -41.94 19.59 0.22
CA LEU A 739 -41.73 19.74 -1.23
C LEU A 739 -41.01 18.53 -1.83
N TRP A 740 -39.92 18.09 -1.20
CA TRP A 740 -39.09 17.02 -1.78
C TRP A 740 -39.64 15.63 -1.46
N ARG A 741 -39.85 15.30 -0.18
CA ARG A 741 -40.26 13.94 0.21
C ARG A 741 -41.72 13.64 -0.08
N ILE A 742 -42.63 14.53 0.30
CA ILE A 742 -44.07 14.30 0.11
C ILE A 742 -44.49 14.63 -1.33
N ALA A 743 -44.26 15.86 -1.81
CA ALA A 743 -44.78 16.27 -3.12
C ALA A 743 -44.01 15.63 -4.30
N ILE A 744 -42.68 15.77 -4.37
CA ILE A 744 -41.89 15.28 -5.51
C ILE A 744 -41.73 13.75 -5.45
N LEU A 745 -41.14 13.22 -4.39
CA LEU A 745 -40.88 11.77 -4.28
C LEU A 745 -42.15 10.97 -3.93
N GLY A 746 -43.03 11.52 -3.09
CA GLY A 746 -44.20 10.80 -2.59
C GLY A 746 -45.39 10.78 -3.56
N LEU A 747 -45.68 11.91 -4.23
CA LEU A 747 -46.85 12.05 -5.10
C LEU A 747 -46.49 12.07 -6.59
N LEU A 748 -45.52 12.90 -7.00
CA LEU A 748 -45.18 13.05 -8.42
C LEU A 748 -44.43 11.82 -8.98
N GLN A 749 -43.48 11.28 -8.21
CA GLN A 749 -42.71 10.11 -8.63
C GLN A 749 -43.57 8.86 -8.93
N PRO A 750 -44.51 8.40 -8.08
CA PRO A 750 -45.30 7.21 -8.41
C PRO A 750 -46.18 7.44 -9.64
N VAL A 751 -46.75 8.64 -9.81
CA VAL A 751 -47.50 9.00 -11.02
C VAL A 751 -46.60 8.91 -12.25
N LEU A 752 -45.41 9.50 -12.20
CA LEU A 752 -44.43 9.42 -13.28
C LEU A 752 -44.00 7.97 -13.54
N ALA A 753 -43.76 7.18 -12.51
CA ALA A 753 -43.35 5.78 -12.61
C ALA A 753 -44.44 4.92 -13.30
N VAL A 754 -45.71 5.13 -12.96
CA VAL A 754 -46.85 4.46 -13.62
C VAL A 754 -46.97 4.90 -15.08
N VAL A 755 -46.86 6.19 -15.38
CA VAL A 755 -46.86 6.71 -16.76
C VAL A 755 -45.71 6.10 -17.57
N VAL A 756 -44.51 6.05 -17.00
CA VAL A 756 -43.35 5.43 -17.64
C VAL A 756 -43.59 3.94 -17.88
N ALA A 757 -44.08 3.20 -16.89
CA ALA A 757 -44.29 1.76 -16.98
C ALA A 757 -45.41 1.37 -17.95
N VAL A 758 -46.54 2.07 -17.90
CA VAL A 758 -47.79 1.70 -18.59
C VAL A 758 -47.93 2.36 -19.96
N LEU A 759 -47.34 3.55 -20.17
CA LEU A 759 -47.44 4.27 -21.45
C LEU A 759 -46.10 4.31 -22.18
N LEU A 760 -45.05 4.87 -21.58
CA LEU A 760 -43.80 5.13 -22.31
C LEU A 760 -43.03 3.84 -22.65
N CYS A 761 -42.94 2.88 -21.73
CA CYS A 761 -42.26 1.61 -21.95
C CYS A 761 -42.91 0.79 -23.08
N PRO A 762 -44.23 0.56 -23.12
CA PRO A 762 -44.84 -0.18 -24.24
C PRO A 762 -44.77 0.58 -25.56
N ILE A 763 -44.92 1.92 -25.58
CA ILE A 763 -44.75 2.73 -26.79
C ILE A 763 -43.31 2.60 -27.31
N ALA A 764 -42.30 2.76 -26.44
CA ALA A 764 -40.90 2.62 -26.81
C ALA A 764 -40.56 1.18 -27.26
N ALA A 765 -41.09 0.16 -26.60
CA ALA A 765 -40.94 -1.24 -27.00
C ALA A 765 -41.54 -1.49 -28.39
N PHE A 766 -42.72 -0.93 -28.66
CA PHE A 766 -43.38 -1.03 -29.96
C PHE A 766 -42.58 -0.34 -31.07
N ILE A 767 -42.10 0.89 -30.82
CA ILE A 767 -41.24 1.62 -31.78
C ILE A 767 -39.95 0.85 -32.04
N LEU A 768 -39.29 0.30 -31.01
CA LEU A 768 -38.08 -0.51 -31.19
C LEU A 768 -38.34 -1.80 -31.95
N LEU A 769 -39.51 -2.42 -31.77
CA LEU A 769 -39.89 -3.63 -32.48
C LEU A 769 -40.15 -3.33 -33.96
N ILE A 770 -40.93 -2.30 -34.27
CA ILE A 770 -41.17 -1.85 -35.65
C ILE A 770 -39.86 -1.41 -36.30
N GLY A 771 -39.07 -0.58 -35.62
CA GLY A 771 -37.77 -0.12 -36.11
C GLY A 771 -36.80 -1.27 -36.35
N GLY A 772 -36.75 -2.26 -35.44
CA GLY A 772 -35.90 -3.45 -35.59
C GLY A 772 -36.31 -4.35 -36.75
N VAL A 773 -37.61 -4.62 -36.91
CA VAL A 773 -38.14 -5.42 -38.04
C VAL A 773 -38.00 -4.67 -39.37
N GLY A 774 -38.29 -3.36 -39.37
CA GLY A 774 -38.14 -2.47 -40.52
C GLY A 774 -36.68 -2.40 -40.97
N TRP A 775 -35.76 -2.15 -40.03
CA TRP A 775 -34.31 -2.15 -40.30
C TRP A 775 -33.84 -3.50 -40.83
N TRP A 776 -34.22 -4.61 -40.20
CA TRP A 776 -33.88 -5.95 -40.68
C TRP A 776 -34.41 -6.23 -42.10
N SER A 777 -35.61 -5.74 -42.42
CA SER A 777 -36.24 -5.89 -43.74
C SER A 777 -35.53 -5.07 -44.81
N ILE A 778 -35.33 -3.77 -44.57
CA ILE A 778 -34.61 -2.85 -45.47
C ILE A 778 -33.18 -3.34 -45.68
N ARG A 779 -32.49 -3.68 -44.58
CA ARG A 779 -31.14 -4.25 -44.62
C ARG A 779 -31.12 -5.57 -45.40
N GLY A 780 -32.11 -6.43 -45.21
CA GLY A 780 -32.24 -7.70 -45.93
C GLY A 780 -32.48 -7.54 -47.43
N VAL A 781 -33.16 -6.47 -47.85
CA VAL A 781 -33.30 -6.08 -49.27
C VAL A 781 -31.97 -5.55 -49.79
N TRP A 782 -31.32 -4.64 -49.06
CA TRP A 782 -30.01 -4.11 -49.41
C TRP A 782 -28.94 -5.21 -49.55
N GLU A 783 -28.84 -6.13 -48.59
CA GLU A 783 -27.87 -7.24 -48.66
C GLU A 783 -28.15 -8.20 -49.82
N ARG A 784 -29.41 -8.40 -50.21
CA ARG A 784 -29.73 -9.15 -51.43
C ARG A 784 -29.29 -8.41 -52.69
N ALA A 785 -29.44 -7.08 -52.71
CA ALA A 785 -29.02 -6.23 -53.82
C ALA A 785 -27.49 -6.16 -53.91
N SER A 786 -26.79 -5.83 -52.82
CA SER A 786 -25.32 -5.76 -52.76
C SER A 786 -24.68 -7.10 -53.07
N TRP A 787 -25.25 -8.21 -52.59
CA TRP A 787 -24.80 -9.55 -52.94
C TRP A 787 -24.84 -9.81 -54.46
N ARG A 788 -26.01 -9.57 -55.09
CA ARG A 788 -26.23 -9.86 -56.52
C ARG A 788 -25.50 -8.91 -57.47
N TRP A 789 -25.43 -7.62 -57.12
CA TRP A 789 -24.92 -6.58 -58.01
C TRP A 789 -23.45 -6.25 -57.76
N VAL A 790 -22.97 -6.30 -56.52
CA VAL A 790 -21.60 -5.89 -56.16
C VAL A 790 -20.71 -7.11 -55.90
N ILE A 791 -21.08 -7.98 -54.96
CA ILE A 791 -20.17 -9.03 -54.47
C ILE A 791 -20.00 -10.16 -55.49
N VAL A 792 -21.08 -10.74 -56.01
CA VAL A 792 -21.00 -11.86 -56.97
C VAL A 792 -20.32 -11.45 -58.28
N ARG A 793 -20.48 -10.18 -58.71
CA ARG A 793 -19.93 -9.69 -59.98
C ARG A 793 -18.53 -9.08 -59.86
N GLY A 794 -18.18 -8.51 -58.71
CA GLY A 794 -16.97 -7.69 -58.55
C GLY A 794 -15.99 -8.12 -57.47
N ALA A 795 -16.36 -9.03 -56.55
CA ALA A 795 -15.51 -9.34 -55.42
C ALA A 795 -14.29 -10.19 -55.81
N ARG A 796 -13.12 -9.72 -55.38
CA ARG A 796 -11.81 -10.35 -55.58
C ARG A 796 -11.16 -10.57 -54.22
N VAL A 797 -10.15 -11.42 -54.17
CA VAL A 797 -9.35 -11.66 -52.97
C VAL A 797 -8.61 -10.35 -52.63
N PRO A 798 -8.87 -9.75 -51.45
CA PRO A 798 -8.20 -8.52 -51.03
C PRO A 798 -6.71 -8.77 -50.76
N ALA A 799 -5.89 -7.74 -50.98
CA ALA A 799 -4.46 -7.77 -50.69
C ALA A 799 -4.08 -6.99 -49.43
N HIS A 800 -4.88 -6.00 -49.03
CA HIS A 800 -4.69 -5.16 -47.84
C HIS A 800 -6.05 -4.78 -47.24
N ASP A 801 -6.05 -4.27 -46.01
CA ASP A 801 -7.25 -3.78 -45.36
C ASP A 801 -7.83 -2.55 -46.08
N SER A 802 -9.14 -2.54 -46.30
CA SER A 802 -9.84 -1.45 -46.98
C SER A 802 -11.17 -1.16 -46.29
N ALA A 803 -11.79 -0.03 -46.64
CA ALA A 803 -13.12 0.33 -46.14
C ALA A 803 -14.22 -0.72 -46.45
N PHE A 804 -13.96 -1.64 -47.40
CA PHE A 804 -14.89 -2.70 -47.81
C PHE A 804 -14.62 -4.05 -47.15
N CYS A 805 -13.38 -4.30 -46.71
CA CYS A 805 -12.98 -5.57 -46.14
C CYS A 805 -11.77 -5.39 -45.24
N THR A 806 -11.85 -5.89 -44.01
CA THR A 806 -10.76 -5.82 -43.02
C THR A 806 -10.45 -7.21 -42.46
N ARG A 807 -9.20 -7.44 -42.08
CA ARG A 807 -8.76 -8.63 -41.37
C ARG A 807 -9.27 -8.61 -39.93
N VAL A 808 -9.66 -9.78 -39.43
CA VAL A 808 -10.18 -9.96 -38.06
C VAL A 808 -9.39 -11.04 -37.31
N ALA A 809 -8.81 -11.99 -38.04
CA ALA A 809 -7.91 -12.99 -37.48
C ALA A 809 -6.90 -13.43 -38.54
N GLY A 810 -5.72 -13.89 -38.11
CA GLY A 810 -4.68 -14.44 -38.98
C GLY A 810 -3.28 -14.22 -38.39
N PRO A 811 -2.24 -14.79 -39.02
CA PRO A 811 -0.87 -14.64 -38.56
C PRO A 811 -0.41 -13.20 -38.51
N GLY A 812 0.35 -12.83 -37.47
CA GLY A 812 0.89 -11.48 -37.29
C GLY A 812 -0.10 -10.42 -36.78
N PHE A 813 -1.40 -10.76 -36.61
CA PHE A 813 -2.44 -9.78 -36.26
C PHE A 813 -2.53 -9.46 -34.76
N HIS A 814 -2.23 -10.43 -33.88
CA HIS A 814 -2.27 -10.27 -32.42
C HIS A 814 -0.91 -10.48 -31.73
N ALA A 815 0.05 -11.11 -32.41
CA ALA A 815 1.39 -11.36 -31.91
C ALA A 815 2.43 -11.01 -32.98
N PRO A 816 3.54 -10.32 -32.62
CA PRO A 816 4.60 -9.98 -33.56
C PRO A 816 5.28 -11.25 -34.11
N ALA A 817 5.61 -11.27 -35.40
CA ALA A 817 6.28 -12.43 -36.02
C ALA A 817 7.66 -12.71 -35.40
N SER A 818 8.07 -13.97 -35.30
CA SER A 818 9.41 -14.35 -34.83
C SER A 818 10.42 -14.40 -35.98
N TYR A 819 11.68 -14.07 -35.70
CA TYR A 819 12.78 -14.21 -36.67
C TYR A 819 13.38 -15.61 -36.56
N GLN A 820 13.58 -16.30 -37.67
CA GLN A 820 14.17 -17.63 -37.69
C GLN A 820 15.64 -17.56 -38.13
N ILE A 821 16.54 -18.15 -37.34
CA ILE A 821 17.94 -18.36 -37.74
C ILE A 821 18.28 -19.85 -37.88
N THR A 822 19.44 -20.12 -38.47
CA THR A 822 20.05 -21.45 -38.57
C THR A 822 21.04 -21.72 -37.45
N ALA A 823 21.36 -22.99 -37.21
CA ALA A 823 22.38 -23.39 -36.23
C ALA A 823 23.77 -22.80 -36.54
N ALA A 824 24.10 -22.62 -37.83
CA ALA A 824 25.36 -22.03 -38.27
C ALA A 824 25.46 -20.55 -37.90
N GLN A 825 24.37 -19.79 -38.09
CA GLN A 825 24.27 -18.39 -37.67
C GLN A 825 24.36 -18.26 -36.14
N ALA A 826 23.66 -19.11 -35.41
CA ALA A 826 23.70 -19.15 -33.95
C ALA A 826 25.13 -19.44 -33.42
N LEU A 827 25.82 -20.43 -34.01
CA LEU A 827 27.20 -20.78 -33.66
C LEU A 827 28.16 -19.62 -33.89
N ALA A 828 28.07 -18.95 -35.04
CA ALA A 828 28.90 -17.78 -35.36
C ALA A 828 28.68 -16.65 -34.33
N ALA A 829 27.44 -16.40 -33.93
CA ALA A 829 27.10 -15.38 -32.94
C ALA A 829 27.66 -15.72 -31.54
N VAL A 830 27.58 -16.99 -31.11
CA VAL A 830 28.19 -17.48 -29.87
C VAL A 830 29.71 -17.35 -29.90
N CYS A 831 30.35 -17.73 -31.00
CA CYS A 831 31.80 -17.59 -31.14
C CYS A 831 32.25 -16.12 -31.14
N ALA A 832 31.48 -15.21 -31.73
CA ALA A 832 31.78 -13.78 -31.69
C ALA A 832 31.71 -13.23 -30.25
N ARG A 833 30.71 -13.67 -29.47
CA ARG A 833 30.56 -13.32 -28.05
C ARG A 833 31.71 -13.88 -27.20
N ALA A 834 32.05 -15.14 -27.38
CA ALA A 834 33.17 -15.78 -26.68
C ALA A 834 34.51 -15.10 -27.00
N GLU A 835 34.74 -14.72 -28.25
CA GLU A 835 35.94 -13.96 -28.65
C GLU A 835 35.96 -12.57 -27.99
N CYS A 836 34.81 -11.87 -27.91
CA CYS A 836 34.71 -10.61 -27.17
C CYS A 836 35.10 -10.76 -25.69
N GLU A 837 34.70 -11.85 -25.05
CA GLU A 837 35.05 -12.13 -23.66
C GLU A 837 36.56 -12.41 -23.49
N GLN A 838 37.17 -13.17 -24.41
CA GLN A 838 38.62 -13.37 -24.44
C GLN A 838 39.38 -12.05 -24.63
N LEU A 839 38.88 -11.16 -25.50
CA LEU A 839 39.46 -9.83 -25.70
C LEU A 839 39.36 -8.97 -24.44
N ASN A 840 38.31 -9.12 -23.63
CA ASN A 840 38.18 -8.42 -22.35
C ASN A 840 39.23 -8.90 -21.34
N ALA A 841 39.40 -10.22 -21.22
CA ALA A 841 40.41 -10.81 -20.34
C ALA A 841 41.83 -10.40 -20.78
N TRP A 842 42.13 -10.51 -22.08
CA TRP A 842 43.41 -10.07 -22.64
C TRP A 842 43.65 -8.58 -22.44
N GLY A 843 42.63 -7.74 -22.62
CA GLY A 843 42.73 -6.30 -22.38
C GLY A 843 43.09 -5.97 -20.93
N SER A 844 42.49 -6.66 -19.95
CA SER A 844 42.84 -6.47 -18.54
C SER A 844 44.29 -6.87 -18.21
N GLN A 845 44.79 -7.94 -18.84
CA GLN A 845 46.18 -8.39 -18.67
C GLN A 845 47.17 -7.43 -19.35
N LEU A 846 46.81 -6.90 -20.52
CA LEU A 846 47.59 -5.88 -21.23
C LEU A 846 47.73 -4.61 -20.37
N GLU A 847 46.63 -4.08 -19.83
CA GLU A 847 46.65 -2.90 -18.97
C GLU A 847 47.55 -3.12 -17.75
N ALA A 848 47.44 -4.28 -17.09
CA ALA A 848 48.29 -4.62 -15.96
C ALA A 848 49.79 -4.75 -16.33
N ALA A 849 50.11 -5.24 -17.54
CA ALA A 849 51.47 -5.34 -18.03
C ALA A 849 52.06 -3.97 -18.40
N VAL A 850 51.27 -3.10 -19.05
CA VAL A 850 51.66 -1.73 -19.40
C VAL A 850 51.95 -0.92 -18.15
N GLU A 851 51.12 -1.02 -17.11
CA GLU A 851 51.28 -0.29 -15.83
C GLU A 851 52.40 -0.81 -14.92
N ARG A 852 53.06 -1.93 -15.27
CA ARG A 852 54.06 -2.57 -14.41
C ARG A 852 55.22 -1.63 -14.01
N PRO A 853 55.80 -0.80 -14.88
CA PRO A 853 56.85 0.15 -14.49
C PRO A 853 56.38 1.16 -13.44
N LEU A 854 55.12 1.60 -13.49
CA LEU A 854 54.56 2.50 -12.47
C LEU A 854 54.43 1.81 -11.10
N ARG A 855 54.10 0.51 -11.09
CA ARG A 855 54.04 -0.28 -9.85
C ARG A 855 55.43 -0.51 -9.27
N ASP A 856 56.39 -0.84 -10.13
CA ASP A 856 57.80 -1.04 -9.76
C ASP A 856 58.40 0.28 -9.23
N TYR A 857 58.06 1.43 -9.83
CA TYR A 857 58.44 2.76 -9.35
C TYR A 857 57.86 3.05 -7.96
N ARG A 858 56.56 2.79 -7.75
CA ARG A 858 55.93 2.98 -6.43
C ARG A 858 56.58 2.10 -5.37
N HIS A 859 56.80 0.83 -5.71
CA HIS A 859 57.46 -0.12 -4.82
C HIS A 859 58.89 0.29 -4.47
N PHE A 860 59.66 0.81 -5.44
CA PHE A 860 61.00 1.34 -5.18
C PHE A 860 60.97 2.53 -4.20
N VAL A 861 60.07 3.49 -4.40
CA VAL A 861 59.96 4.65 -3.51
C VAL A 861 59.52 4.23 -2.10
N ASP A 862 58.54 3.33 -2.00
CA ASP A 862 58.09 2.80 -0.71
C ASP A 862 59.22 2.04 0.01
N ALA A 863 60.03 1.27 -0.71
CA ALA A 863 61.14 0.51 -0.14
C ALA A 863 62.31 1.40 0.31
N CYS A 864 62.69 2.41 -0.48
CA CYS A 864 63.83 3.27 -0.18
C CYS A 864 63.50 4.42 0.78
N PHE A 865 62.28 4.95 0.72
CA PHE A 865 61.90 6.19 1.42
C PHE A 865 60.65 6.07 2.31
N GLY A 866 59.99 4.90 2.33
CA GLY A 866 58.81 4.63 3.18
C GLY A 866 59.02 4.87 4.68
N PRO A 867 60.17 4.51 5.29
CA PRO A 867 60.46 4.81 6.71
C PRO A 867 60.49 6.32 7.02
N PHE A 868 60.67 7.17 6.01
CA PHE A 868 60.77 8.63 6.14
C PHE A 868 59.47 9.34 5.78
N SER A 869 58.36 8.61 5.56
CA SER A 869 57.05 9.17 5.20
C SER A 869 57.05 10.05 3.94
N VAL A 870 57.99 9.82 3.02
CA VAL A 870 58.11 10.56 1.76
C VAL A 870 57.04 10.06 0.77
N GLN A 871 56.30 10.99 0.15
CA GLN A 871 55.31 10.67 -0.88
C GLN A 871 55.87 10.95 -2.28
N ILE A 872 55.46 10.15 -3.26
CA ILE A 872 55.83 10.34 -4.67
C ILE A 872 55.27 11.67 -5.18
N ALA A 873 56.15 12.60 -5.54
CA ALA A 873 55.76 13.80 -6.25
C ALA A 873 55.34 13.45 -7.68
N LYS A 874 54.14 13.89 -8.11
CA LYS A 874 53.65 13.71 -9.49
C LYS A 874 54.31 14.69 -10.49
N THR A 875 55.63 14.77 -10.46
CA THR A 875 56.46 15.66 -11.30
C THR A 875 57.69 14.90 -11.80
N GLY A 876 58.35 15.40 -12.84
CA GLY A 876 59.57 14.77 -13.40
C GLY A 876 59.30 13.40 -14.05
N ALA A 877 60.24 12.47 -13.89
CA ALA A 877 60.26 11.16 -14.55
C ALA A 877 59.01 10.31 -14.26
N TYR A 878 58.45 10.36 -13.05
CA TYR A 878 57.23 9.63 -12.71
C TYR A 878 56.01 10.11 -13.54
N LYS A 879 55.87 11.43 -13.76
CA LYS A 879 54.77 11.99 -14.57
C LYS A 879 54.93 11.65 -16.06
N GLN A 880 56.15 11.59 -16.54
CA GLN A 880 56.44 11.16 -17.92
C GLN A 880 56.09 9.67 -18.11
N LEU A 881 56.51 8.83 -17.15
CA LEU A 881 56.16 7.40 -17.13
C LEU A 881 54.64 7.17 -17.05
N GLU A 882 53.93 7.96 -16.23
CA GLU A 882 52.47 7.91 -16.10
C GLU A 882 51.78 8.27 -17.42
N LYS A 883 52.29 9.29 -18.12
CA LYS A 883 51.79 9.70 -19.44
C LYS A 883 52.03 8.61 -20.49
N GLU A 884 53.23 8.05 -20.58
CA GLU A 884 53.57 6.99 -21.54
C GLU A 884 52.70 5.74 -21.35
N CYS A 885 52.52 5.29 -20.09
CA CYS A 885 51.63 4.16 -19.79
C CYS A 885 50.18 4.48 -20.18
N SER A 886 49.70 5.70 -19.95
CA SER A 886 48.34 6.10 -20.30
C SER A 886 48.09 6.12 -21.81
N GLU A 887 49.07 6.56 -22.60
CA GLU A 887 48.99 6.57 -24.07
C GLU A 887 48.97 5.15 -24.65
N LEU A 888 49.79 4.24 -24.09
CA LEU A 888 49.78 2.82 -24.46
C LEU A 888 48.45 2.14 -24.12
N VAL A 889 47.88 2.41 -22.94
CA VAL A 889 46.54 1.91 -22.56
C VAL A 889 45.47 2.46 -23.51
N ALA A 890 45.52 3.75 -23.86
CA ALA A 890 44.57 4.35 -24.80
C ALA A 890 44.63 3.69 -26.19
N SER A 891 45.84 3.49 -26.73
CA SER A 891 46.05 2.79 -28.01
C SER A 891 45.55 1.33 -27.96
N GLY A 892 45.78 0.63 -26.84
CA GLY A 892 45.25 -0.71 -26.60
C GLY A 892 43.72 -0.76 -26.60
N ARG A 893 43.08 0.19 -25.92
CA ARG A 893 41.61 0.32 -25.87
C ARG A 893 41.01 0.63 -27.25
N GLU A 894 41.65 1.48 -28.05
CA GLU A 894 41.18 1.80 -29.41
C GLU A 894 41.19 0.56 -30.32
N LYS A 895 42.30 -0.21 -30.32
CA LYS A 895 42.42 -1.46 -31.07
C LYS A 895 41.39 -2.50 -30.61
N LEU A 896 41.16 -2.63 -29.31
CA LEU A 896 40.12 -3.51 -28.75
C LEU A 896 38.71 -3.07 -29.17
N ALA A 897 38.43 -1.76 -29.16
CA ALA A 897 37.15 -1.21 -29.59
C ALA A 897 36.89 -1.41 -31.08
N ALA A 898 37.91 -1.31 -31.93
CA ALA A 898 37.82 -1.67 -33.34
C ALA A 898 37.46 -3.16 -33.51
N ARG A 899 38.17 -4.07 -32.83
CA ARG A 899 37.88 -5.52 -32.89
C ARG A 899 36.47 -5.85 -32.39
N ARG A 900 35.99 -5.20 -31.33
CA ARG A 900 34.61 -5.42 -30.82
C ARG A 900 33.54 -4.94 -31.81
N ARG A 901 33.80 -3.88 -32.57
CA ARG A 901 32.89 -3.44 -33.64
C ARG A 901 32.82 -4.48 -34.76
N ASP A 902 33.94 -5.10 -35.14
CA ASP A 902 33.98 -6.17 -36.15
C ASP A 902 33.24 -7.45 -35.70
N LEU A 903 33.08 -7.67 -34.39
CA LEU A 903 32.40 -8.83 -33.79
C LEU A 903 30.92 -8.57 -33.48
N ALA A 904 30.43 -7.35 -33.67
CA ALA A 904 29.05 -6.99 -33.37
C ALA A 904 28.06 -7.60 -34.38
N LEU A 905 26.85 -7.91 -33.90
CA LEU A 905 25.75 -8.38 -34.76
C LEU A 905 25.11 -7.19 -35.50
N GLY A 906 24.67 -7.43 -36.74
CA GLY A 906 23.91 -6.45 -37.55
C GLY A 906 22.43 -6.29 -37.16
N LEU A 907 22.03 -6.71 -35.95
CA LEU A 907 20.64 -6.73 -35.48
C LEU A 907 20.40 -5.71 -34.37
N SER A 908 19.21 -5.10 -34.37
CA SER A 908 18.74 -4.28 -33.25
C SER A 908 18.33 -5.14 -32.05
N ASP A 909 18.33 -4.58 -30.84
CA ASP A 909 17.95 -5.32 -29.62
C ASP A 909 16.52 -5.87 -29.67
N ALA A 910 15.59 -5.14 -30.30
CA ALA A 910 14.22 -5.59 -30.52
C ALA A 910 14.12 -6.75 -31.53
N ALA A 911 15.03 -6.81 -32.51
CA ALA A 911 15.11 -7.94 -33.44
C ALA A 911 15.73 -9.16 -32.77
N ARG A 912 16.80 -8.98 -32.01
CA ARG A 912 17.48 -10.02 -31.21
C ARG A 912 16.46 -10.74 -30.32
N ALA A 913 15.67 -9.99 -29.55
CA ALA A 913 14.70 -10.54 -28.60
C ALA A 913 13.60 -11.42 -29.22
N ARG A 914 13.43 -11.39 -30.54
CA ARG A 914 12.41 -12.14 -31.29
C ARG A 914 13.01 -13.27 -32.14
N VAL A 915 14.31 -13.52 -32.05
CA VAL A 915 14.98 -14.59 -32.80
C VAL A 915 14.71 -15.94 -32.14
N ARG A 916 14.30 -16.93 -32.93
CA ARG A 916 14.01 -18.31 -32.52
C ARG A 916 14.53 -19.31 -33.55
N MET A 917 14.51 -20.59 -33.20
CA MET A 917 14.93 -21.69 -34.08
C MET A 917 13.93 -22.85 -34.03
N PRO A 918 13.83 -23.68 -35.09
CA PRO A 918 13.12 -24.94 -35.00
C PRO A 918 13.87 -25.92 -34.07
N ALA A 919 13.13 -26.84 -33.44
CA ALA A 919 13.66 -27.78 -32.44
C ALA A 919 14.93 -28.53 -32.86
N GLN A 920 15.00 -28.97 -34.13
CA GLN A 920 16.17 -29.67 -34.66
C GLN A 920 17.39 -28.75 -34.82
N GLU A 921 17.21 -27.52 -35.26
CA GLU A 921 18.29 -26.54 -35.42
C GLU A 921 18.82 -26.06 -34.06
N LEU A 922 17.94 -25.88 -33.07
CA LEU A 922 18.39 -25.52 -31.72
C LEU A 922 19.35 -26.57 -31.15
N ARG A 923 18.97 -27.86 -31.19
CA ARG A 923 19.81 -28.94 -30.65
C ARG A 923 21.20 -28.95 -31.28
N LYS A 924 21.26 -28.75 -32.61
CA LYS A 924 22.53 -28.62 -33.36
C LYS A 924 23.31 -27.38 -32.92
N ALA A 925 22.64 -26.24 -32.71
CA ALA A 925 23.26 -24.99 -32.30
C ALA A 925 23.88 -25.09 -30.90
N ILE A 926 23.17 -25.66 -29.92
CA ILE A 926 23.65 -25.83 -28.54
C ILE A 926 24.85 -26.79 -28.52
N HIS A 927 24.76 -27.93 -29.20
CA HIS A 927 25.85 -28.91 -29.22
C HIS A 927 27.12 -28.36 -29.88
N ALA A 928 26.98 -27.73 -31.06
CA ALA A 928 28.12 -27.14 -31.76
C ALA A 928 28.76 -25.98 -30.96
N SER A 929 27.92 -25.16 -30.31
CA SER A 929 28.37 -24.05 -29.46
C SER A 929 29.14 -24.54 -28.23
N ALA A 930 28.66 -25.58 -27.55
CA ALA A 930 29.31 -26.17 -26.39
C ALA A 930 30.73 -26.68 -26.72
N LEU A 931 30.87 -27.37 -27.86
CA LEU A 931 32.15 -27.92 -28.31
C LEU A 931 33.16 -26.82 -28.70
N GLU A 932 32.69 -25.73 -29.30
CA GLU A 932 33.56 -24.58 -29.61
C GLU A 932 33.93 -23.77 -28.36
N LEU A 933 33.01 -23.57 -27.42
CA LEU A 933 33.29 -22.93 -26.13
C LEU A 933 34.30 -23.73 -25.31
N ALA A 934 34.19 -25.06 -25.29
CA ALA A 934 35.15 -25.94 -24.64
C ALA A 934 36.57 -25.78 -25.21
N ARG A 935 36.70 -25.62 -26.52
CA ARG A 935 37.99 -25.35 -27.17
C ARG A 935 38.54 -23.97 -26.84
N MET A 936 37.68 -22.96 -26.78
CA MET A 936 38.08 -21.56 -26.54
C MET A 936 38.48 -21.31 -25.09
N PHE A 937 37.73 -21.85 -24.12
CA PHE A 937 37.94 -21.58 -22.70
C PHE A 937 38.59 -22.75 -21.94
N GLY A 938 38.98 -23.84 -22.60
CA GLY A 938 39.50 -25.05 -21.94
C GLY A 938 40.71 -24.82 -21.02
N HIS A 939 41.51 -23.76 -21.24
CA HIS A 939 42.58 -23.37 -20.32
C HIS A 939 42.08 -22.59 -19.09
N ALA A 940 41.13 -21.66 -19.28
CA ALA A 940 40.55 -20.84 -18.20
C ALA A 940 39.61 -21.65 -17.29
N ALA A 941 38.90 -22.61 -17.88
CA ALA A 941 37.95 -23.49 -17.20
C ALA A 941 38.58 -24.58 -16.31
N ARG A 942 39.92 -24.60 -16.16
CA ARG A 942 40.63 -25.51 -15.24
C ARG A 942 40.48 -25.12 -13.77
N GLY A 943 40.15 -23.87 -13.47
CA GLY A 943 39.87 -23.41 -12.12
C GLY A 943 38.38 -23.50 -11.79
N GLU A 944 38.02 -24.05 -10.63
CA GLU A 944 36.63 -24.12 -10.16
C GLU A 944 36.01 -22.72 -9.95
N GLU A 945 36.84 -21.73 -9.63
CA GLU A 945 36.45 -20.32 -9.50
C GLU A 945 35.84 -19.75 -10.80
N TRP A 946 36.26 -20.25 -11.97
CA TRP A 946 35.76 -19.78 -13.27
C TRP A 946 34.32 -20.21 -13.54
N TRP A 947 33.94 -21.43 -13.11
CA TRP A 947 32.60 -21.98 -13.23
C TRP A 947 31.64 -21.40 -12.19
N THR A 948 32.09 -21.29 -10.94
CA THR A 948 31.30 -20.72 -9.84
C THR A 948 30.96 -19.24 -10.06
N ALA A 949 31.87 -18.44 -10.63
CA ALA A 949 31.60 -17.05 -11.01
C ALA A 949 30.48 -16.91 -12.06
N ARG A 950 30.17 -17.98 -12.81
CA ARG A 950 29.10 -18.04 -13.83
C ARG A 950 27.87 -18.82 -13.38
N GLY A 951 27.84 -19.30 -12.13
CA GLY A 951 26.74 -20.09 -11.59
C GLY A 951 26.56 -21.46 -12.27
N LEU A 952 27.65 -22.05 -12.78
CA LEU A 952 27.67 -23.34 -13.46
C LEU A 952 28.55 -24.34 -12.70
N GLU A 953 28.30 -25.64 -12.84
CA GLU A 953 29.24 -26.67 -12.32
C GLU A 953 30.42 -26.89 -13.27
N PRO A 954 31.55 -27.41 -12.76
CA PRO A 954 32.73 -27.73 -13.56
C PRO A 954 32.41 -28.67 -14.74
N GLY A 955 32.66 -28.19 -15.97
CA GLY A 955 32.53 -28.98 -17.19
C GLY A 955 31.18 -28.89 -17.91
N ASP A 956 30.24 -28.05 -17.44
CA ASP A 956 28.94 -27.87 -18.09
C ASP A 956 29.00 -26.90 -19.29
N TRP A 957 29.56 -27.40 -20.39
CA TRP A 957 29.68 -26.65 -21.63
C TRP A 957 28.34 -26.42 -22.35
N HIS A 958 27.32 -27.25 -22.08
CA HIS A 958 26.01 -27.11 -22.70
C HIS A 958 25.20 -25.98 -22.06
N ALA A 959 25.20 -25.87 -20.72
CA ALA A 959 24.58 -24.74 -20.05
C ALA A 959 25.31 -23.41 -20.36
N LEU A 960 26.63 -23.43 -20.50
CA LEU A 960 27.39 -22.26 -20.95
C LEU A 960 26.97 -21.84 -22.37
N ALA A 961 26.79 -22.79 -23.28
CA ALA A 961 26.32 -22.51 -24.65
C ALA A 961 24.90 -21.91 -24.65
N ALA A 962 23.99 -22.45 -23.85
CA ALA A 962 22.64 -21.93 -23.67
C ALA A 962 22.65 -20.50 -23.13
N ASN A 963 23.38 -20.24 -22.04
CA ASN A 963 23.53 -18.90 -21.46
C ASN A 963 24.14 -17.90 -22.46
N THR A 964 25.13 -18.34 -23.25
CA THR A 964 25.78 -17.46 -24.24
C THR A 964 24.81 -17.10 -25.38
N LEU A 965 23.99 -18.05 -25.86
CA LEU A 965 22.96 -17.77 -26.87
C LEU A 965 21.97 -16.70 -26.38
N VAL A 966 21.68 -16.70 -25.10
CA VAL A 966 20.71 -15.81 -24.47
C VAL A 966 21.28 -14.43 -24.25
N GLU A 967 22.54 -14.34 -23.84
CA GLU A 967 23.24 -13.06 -23.83
C GLU A 967 23.29 -12.42 -25.23
N VAL A 968 23.33 -13.25 -26.26
CA VAL A 968 23.43 -12.82 -27.66
C VAL A 968 22.07 -12.51 -28.28
N PHE A 969 20.98 -13.20 -27.96
CA PHE A 969 19.68 -12.96 -28.59
C PHE A 969 18.51 -12.67 -27.63
N ASP A 970 18.60 -12.99 -26.33
CA ASP A 970 17.52 -13.02 -25.32
C ASP A 970 16.83 -14.40 -25.19
N ALA A 971 16.01 -14.59 -24.15
CA ALA A 971 15.49 -15.88 -23.73
C ALA A 971 14.59 -16.60 -24.75
N GLU A 972 14.01 -15.86 -25.71
CA GLU A 972 13.18 -16.46 -26.76
C GLU A 972 13.98 -17.37 -27.71
N ILE A 973 15.30 -17.21 -27.84
CA ILE A 973 16.13 -18.08 -28.71
C ILE A 973 16.10 -19.54 -28.26
N LEU A 974 15.89 -19.73 -26.95
CA LEU A 974 15.66 -21.00 -26.31
C LEU A 974 14.15 -21.19 -26.08
N MET A 975 13.28 -20.81 -27.03
CA MET A 975 11.95 -21.39 -27.23
C MET A 975 11.74 -21.87 -28.68
N ALA A 976 11.25 -23.10 -28.83
CA ALA A 976 11.06 -23.71 -30.15
C ALA A 976 9.99 -22.98 -30.93
N LEU A 977 10.22 -22.78 -32.23
CA LEU A 977 9.13 -22.41 -33.14
C LEU A 977 8.09 -23.53 -33.18
N GLU A 978 6.85 -23.23 -32.82
CA GLU A 978 5.73 -24.18 -32.87
C GLU A 978 5.18 -24.32 -34.31
N GLU A 979 4.51 -25.45 -34.59
CA GLU A 979 3.85 -25.68 -35.88
C GLU A 979 2.67 -24.70 -36.06
N GLY A 980 2.85 -23.68 -36.92
CA GLY A 980 1.81 -22.70 -37.23
C GLY A 980 2.05 -21.30 -36.67
N GLU A 981 3.20 -21.02 -36.04
CA GLU A 981 3.60 -19.65 -35.70
C GLU A 981 4.00 -18.83 -36.94
N ALA A 982 3.82 -17.51 -36.87
CA ALA A 982 4.22 -16.58 -37.91
C ALA A 982 5.74 -16.32 -37.82
N ARG A 983 6.53 -16.79 -38.81
CA ARG A 983 7.99 -16.73 -38.81
C ARG A 983 8.57 -16.08 -40.08
N LEU A 984 9.68 -15.36 -39.92
CA LEU A 984 10.48 -14.72 -40.98
C LEU A 984 11.94 -15.17 -40.88
N SER A 985 12.48 -15.82 -41.92
CA SER A 985 13.88 -16.29 -41.90
C SER A 985 14.86 -15.13 -42.12
N LEU A 986 15.91 -15.03 -41.30
CA LEU A 986 16.99 -14.05 -41.49
C LEU A 986 17.93 -14.50 -42.61
N ASP A 987 18.33 -13.56 -43.47
CA ASP A 987 19.25 -13.84 -44.57
C ASP A 987 20.65 -14.18 -44.06
N ALA A 988 21.32 -15.06 -44.81
CA ALA A 988 22.63 -15.62 -44.50
C ALA A 988 23.63 -15.24 -45.60
N GLY A 989 24.69 -14.48 -45.26
CA GLY A 989 25.77 -14.18 -46.19
C GLY A 989 26.65 -15.40 -46.51
N PRO A 990 27.54 -15.28 -47.52
CA PRO A 990 28.35 -16.41 -48.01
C PRO A 990 29.29 -17.01 -46.95
N GLY A 991 29.68 -16.25 -45.91
CA GLY A 991 30.51 -16.71 -44.81
C GLY A 991 29.86 -17.78 -43.92
N VAL A 992 28.53 -17.91 -43.91
CA VAL A 992 27.77 -18.87 -43.10
C VAL A 992 28.16 -20.32 -43.42
N ASN A 993 28.58 -20.60 -44.66
CA ASN A 993 28.99 -21.93 -45.10
C ASN A 993 30.22 -22.46 -44.32
N THR A 994 31.11 -21.57 -43.88
CA THR A 994 32.28 -21.94 -43.06
C THR A 994 31.90 -22.45 -41.67
N TRP A 995 30.75 -21.99 -41.16
CA TRP A 995 30.18 -22.38 -39.87
C TRP A 995 29.23 -23.58 -40.02
N ALA A 996 28.50 -23.69 -41.12
CA ALA A 996 27.61 -24.81 -41.41
C ALA A 996 28.34 -26.16 -41.39
N GLY A 997 29.56 -26.23 -41.93
CA GLY A 997 30.39 -27.44 -41.87
C GLY A 997 30.80 -27.87 -40.44
N ARG A 998 30.78 -26.93 -39.47
CA ARG A 998 31.05 -27.23 -38.05
C ARG A 998 29.82 -27.73 -37.30
N CYS A 999 28.62 -27.40 -37.80
CA CYS A 999 27.33 -27.88 -37.29
C CYS A 999 26.90 -29.24 -37.88
N ALA A 1000 27.57 -29.74 -38.93
CA ALA A 1000 27.14 -30.86 -39.77
C ALA A 1000 27.42 -32.28 -39.23
N ARG A 1001 27.89 -32.44 -37.98
CA ARG A 1001 28.12 -33.79 -37.42
C ARG A 1001 26.80 -34.39 -36.93
N ASP A 1002 26.30 -35.40 -37.65
CA ASP A 1002 25.08 -36.20 -37.38
C ASP A 1002 25.17 -37.11 -36.14
N HIS A 1003 25.98 -36.77 -35.14
CA HIS A 1003 25.85 -37.43 -33.86
C HIS A 1003 24.68 -36.74 -33.16
N ALA A 1004 23.53 -37.41 -33.13
CA ALA A 1004 22.52 -37.11 -32.14
C ALA A 1004 23.26 -37.11 -30.79
N PRO A 1005 23.30 -35.98 -30.07
CA PRO A 1005 23.90 -35.99 -28.75
C PRO A 1005 23.17 -37.07 -27.94
N PRO A 1006 23.84 -37.80 -27.03
CA PRO A 1006 23.10 -38.45 -25.95
C PRO A 1006 22.18 -37.38 -25.37
N ASP A 1007 20.96 -37.76 -24.99
CA ASP A 1007 19.99 -36.82 -24.44
C ASP A 1007 20.59 -36.29 -23.12
N VAL A 1008 21.44 -35.25 -23.21
CA VAL A 1008 22.22 -34.68 -22.09
C VAL A 1008 21.27 -34.16 -21.00
N LEU A 1009 19.99 -34.07 -21.34
CA LEU A 1009 18.89 -33.57 -20.54
C LEU A 1009 17.99 -34.71 -20.01
N ALA A 1010 18.19 -35.97 -20.43
CA ALA A 1010 17.40 -37.12 -19.97
C ALA A 1010 18.18 -38.17 -19.16
N GLU A 1011 19.52 -38.17 -19.12
CA GLU A 1011 20.30 -39.25 -18.45
C GLU A 1011 21.31 -38.81 -17.36
N ARG A 1012 21.22 -37.61 -16.77
CA ARG A 1012 22.00 -37.26 -15.56
C ARG A 1012 21.10 -36.98 -14.36
N ASP A 1013 20.92 -38.01 -13.54
CA ASP A 1013 20.22 -38.03 -12.25
C ASP A 1013 20.95 -37.29 -11.10
N ASP A 1014 22.13 -36.69 -11.34
CA ASP A 1014 22.98 -36.15 -10.27
C ASP A 1014 23.15 -34.60 -10.27
N TRP A 1015 22.46 -33.88 -11.17
CA TRP A 1015 22.36 -32.42 -11.10
C TRP A 1015 21.19 -31.99 -10.23
N GLY A 1016 21.48 -31.87 -8.95
CA GLY A 1016 20.72 -30.99 -8.08
C GLY A 1016 21.01 -29.53 -8.42
N ILE A 1017 19.93 -28.75 -8.63
CA ILE A 1017 19.84 -27.27 -8.62
C ILE A 1017 20.35 -26.62 -9.93
N ALA A 1018 19.55 -25.97 -10.80
CA ALA A 1018 18.26 -25.29 -10.64
C ALA A 1018 17.38 -25.34 -11.92
N PRO A 1019 16.12 -25.79 -11.86
CA PRO A 1019 15.15 -25.76 -12.95
C PRO A 1019 14.25 -24.54 -12.73
N GLY A 1020 14.73 -23.41 -13.22
CA GLY A 1020 14.03 -22.13 -13.13
C GLY A 1020 14.44 -21.10 -14.17
N MET A 1021 15.34 -21.41 -15.11
CA MET A 1021 15.76 -20.43 -16.12
C MET A 1021 15.63 -20.86 -17.57
N TRP A 1022 15.37 -22.14 -17.87
CA TRP A 1022 15.26 -22.58 -19.27
C TRP A 1022 14.19 -23.67 -19.39
N GLY A 1023 13.04 -23.31 -19.95
CA GLY A 1023 12.03 -24.29 -20.36
C GLY A 1023 12.50 -24.98 -21.63
N GLU A 1024 12.51 -26.32 -21.64
CA GLU A 1024 12.75 -27.17 -22.81
C GLU A 1024 11.41 -27.69 -23.35
N TRP A 1025 10.95 -27.19 -24.50
CA TRP A 1025 11.19 -27.72 -25.85
C TRP A 1025 10.63 -29.13 -26.08
N GLY A 1026 9.30 -29.17 -26.19
CA GLY A 1026 8.55 -30.26 -26.80
C GLY A 1026 7.10 -29.78 -26.94
N GLY A 1027 6.54 -29.87 -28.16
CA GLY A 1027 5.23 -29.34 -28.54
C GLY A 1027 4.04 -30.01 -27.84
N SER A 1028 3.92 -29.81 -26.54
CA SER A 1028 2.72 -30.12 -25.77
C SER A 1028 2.32 -28.87 -25.01
N ALA A 1029 1.04 -28.54 -25.08
CA ALA A 1029 0.39 -27.52 -24.26
C ALA A 1029 0.56 -27.83 -22.77
N LEU A 1030 1.74 -27.51 -22.22
CA LEU A 1030 2.05 -27.74 -20.82
C LEU A 1030 1.19 -26.78 -19.96
N PRO A 1031 0.63 -27.30 -18.86
CA PRO A 1031 -0.24 -26.53 -17.97
C PRO A 1031 0.48 -25.31 -17.40
N ARG A 1032 -0.06 -24.10 -17.62
CA ARG A 1032 0.53 -22.82 -17.18
C ARG A 1032 0.24 -22.55 -15.71
N VAL A 1033 0.77 -23.41 -14.83
CA VAL A 1033 0.60 -23.26 -13.38
C VAL A 1033 1.70 -22.37 -12.81
N PRO A 1034 1.36 -21.25 -12.12
CA PRO A 1034 2.35 -20.42 -11.43
C PRO A 1034 2.89 -21.13 -10.19
N ALA A 1035 4.12 -20.76 -9.79
CA ALA A 1035 4.72 -21.29 -8.57
C ALA A 1035 3.91 -20.88 -7.33
N PRO A 1036 3.70 -21.80 -6.37
CA PRO A 1036 3.01 -21.46 -5.13
C PRO A 1036 3.85 -20.48 -4.31
N SER A 1037 3.21 -19.47 -3.75
CA SER A 1037 3.83 -18.50 -2.84
C SER A 1037 2.94 -18.27 -1.62
N LEU A 1038 3.58 -17.98 -0.50
CA LEU A 1038 2.94 -17.70 0.78
C LEU A 1038 3.54 -16.40 1.32
N GLU A 1039 2.67 -15.54 1.85
CA GLU A 1039 3.10 -14.36 2.58
C GLU A 1039 3.36 -14.70 4.06
N ALA A 1040 4.19 -13.90 4.73
CA ALA A 1040 4.38 -14.00 6.18
C ALA A 1040 3.06 -13.84 6.97
N SER A 1041 2.05 -13.19 6.38
CA SER A 1041 0.69 -13.05 6.94
C SER A 1041 0.00 -14.41 7.16
N ALA A 1042 0.40 -15.48 6.46
CA ALA A 1042 -0.14 -16.83 6.63
C ALA A 1042 0.14 -17.45 8.01
N PHE A 1043 1.17 -16.95 8.71
CA PHE A 1043 1.49 -17.37 10.09
C PHE A 1043 0.75 -16.53 11.15
N SER A 1044 0.04 -15.47 10.74
CA SER A 1044 -0.70 -14.63 11.67
C SER A 1044 -2.01 -15.30 12.07
N PRO A 1045 -2.27 -15.51 13.37
CA PRO A 1045 -3.56 -16.00 13.84
C PRO A 1045 -4.66 -14.93 13.80
N ARG A 1046 -4.31 -13.66 13.50
CA ARG A 1046 -5.24 -12.53 13.38
C ARG A 1046 -5.63 -12.22 11.92
N ALA A 1047 -5.39 -13.14 10.99
CA ALA A 1047 -5.79 -12.94 9.60
C ALA A 1047 -7.32 -12.81 9.47
N PRO A 1048 -7.84 -11.99 8.54
CA PRO A 1048 -9.28 -11.65 8.49
C PRO A 1048 -10.20 -12.84 8.16
N HIS A 1049 -9.66 -13.92 7.59
CA HIS A 1049 -10.39 -15.14 7.26
C HIS A 1049 -10.40 -16.18 8.40
N LEU A 1050 -9.71 -15.90 9.52
CA LEU A 1050 -9.69 -16.75 10.72
C LEU A 1050 -10.72 -16.28 11.76
N PRO A 1051 -11.16 -17.17 12.67
CA PRO A 1051 -12.00 -16.79 13.80
C PRO A 1051 -11.36 -15.67 14.64
N PRO A 1052 -12.11 -14.62 15.04
CA PRO A 1052 -11.58 -13.48 15.77
C PRO A 1052 -11.36 -13.79 17.26
N VAL A 1053 -10.37 -14.63 17.56
CA VAL A 1053 -10.00 -14.97 18.94
C VAL A 1053 -9.32 -13.77 19.62
N PRO A 1054 -9.77 -13.36 20.82
CA PRO A 1054 -9.22 -12.20 21.51
C PRO A 1054 -7.84 -12.46 22.13
N HIS A 1055 -7.14 -11.40 22.53
CA HIS A 1055 -5.83 -11.49 23.18
C HIS A 1055 -5.89 -12.32 24.48
N PRO A 1056 -4.84 -13.09 24.86
CA PRO A 1056 -4.86 -13.94 26.05
C PRO A 1056 -5.22 -13.21 27.36
N ALA A 1057 -4.86 -11.93 27.49
CA ALA A 1057 -5.25 -11.12 28.65
C ALA A 1057 -6.77 -10.92 28.73
N THR A 1058 -7.43 -10.69 27.59
CA THR A 1058 -8.89 -10.59 27.50
C THR A 1058 -9.54 -11.95 27.79
N VAL A 1059 -8.97 -13.05 27.30
CA VAL A 1059 -9.44 -14.41 27.61
C VAL A 1059 -9.44 -14.66 29.12
N ALA A 1060 -8.32 -14.35 29.79
CA ALA A 1060 -8.20 -14.49 31.24
C ALA A 1060 -9.29 -13.71 31.99
N LEU A 1061 -9.59 -12.47 31.58
CA LEU A 1061 -10.64 -11.66 32.22
C LEU A 1061 -12.05 -12.18 31.92
N VAL A 1062 -12.33 -12.69 30.71
CA VAL A 1062 -13.62 -13.31 30.38
C VAL A 1062 -13.85 -14.52 31.28
N LEU A 1063 -12.83 -15.34 31.51
CA LEU A 1063 -12.91 -16.51 32.40
C LEU A 1063 -13.02 -16.10 33.87
N HIS A 1064 -12.33 -15.03 34.29
CA HIS A 1064 -12.50 -14.46 35.63
C HIS A 1064 -13.94 -14.00 35.86
N ASN A 1065 -14.49 -13.21 34.93
CA ASN A 1065 -15.84 -12.67 35.00
C ASN A 1065 -16.93 -13.76 35.06
N ARG A 1066 -16.66 -14.95 34.50
CA ARG A 1066 -17.57 -16.11 34.57
C ARG A 1066 -17.70 -16.64 36.00
N GLU A 1067 -16.64 -16.57 36.79
CA GLU A 1067 -16.52 -17.21 38.11
C GLU A 1067 -16.53 -16.19 39.27
N SER A 1068 -16.41 -14.88 38.99
CA SER A 1068 -16.32 -13.82 39.99
C SER A 1068 -17.65 -13.11 40.26
N ASP A 1069 -17.96 -12.83 41.53
CA ASP A 1069 -19.09 -11.97 41.91
C ASP A 1069 -18.87 -10.48 41.56
N ASN A 1070 -17.62 -10.09 41.28
CA ASN A 1070 -17.23 -8.72 40.94
C ASN A 1070 -16.58 -8.66 39.54
N PRO A 1071 -17.37 -8.72 38.46
CA PRO A 1071 -16.83 -8.76 37.10
C PRO A 1071 -16.15 -7.45 36.70
N VAL A 1072 -15.05 -7.56 35.96
CA VAL A 1072 -14.37 -6.43 35.33
C VAL A 1072 -15.19 -5.96 34.11
N PRO A 1073 -15.56 -4.67 34.01
CA PRO A 1073 -16.40 -4.18 32.92
C PRO A 1073 -15.58 -4.03 31.61
N LEU A 1074 -15.54 -5.11 30.83
CA LEU A 1074 -14.77 -5.21 29.59
C LEU A 1074 -15.24 -4.26 28.47
N GLU A 1075 -16.46 -3.73 28.58
CA GLU A 1075 -17.07 -2.83 27.58
C GLU A 1075 -16.67 -1.37 27.76
N THR A 1076 -16.06 -1.02 28.89
CA THR A 1076 -15.65 0.37 29.15
C THR A 1076 -14.44 0.73 28.30
N GLU A 1077 -14.46 1.91 27.66
CA GLU A 1077 -13.37 2.40 26.81
C GLU A 1077 -12.01 2.37 27.53
N LEU A 1078 -11.99 2.78 28.81
CA LEU A 1078 -10.81 2.70 29.66
C LEU A 1078 -10.25 1.27 29.79
N CYS A 1079 -11.12 0.25 29.88
CA CYS A 1079 -10.68 -1.15 29.97
C CYS A 1079 -10.05 -1.59 28.65
N VAL A 1080 -10.66 -1.21 27.52
CA VAL A 1080 -10.16 -1.53 26.18
C VAL A 1080 -8.80 -0.86 25.93
N GLU A 1081 -8.62 0.40 26.34
CA GLU A 1081 -7.34 1.11 26.24
C GLU A 1081 -6.25 0.46 27.07
N ILE A 1082 -6.56 0.08 28.32
CA ILE A 1082 -5.63 -0.64 29.21
C ILE A 1082 -5.24 -1.99 28.60
N LEU A 1083 -6.20 -2.74 28.05
CA LEU A 1083 -5.95 -4.01 27.41
C LEU A 1083 -5.12 -3.87 26.13
N ARG A 1084 -5.35 -2.83 25.31
CA ARG A 1084 -4.50 -2.52 24.16
C ARG A 1084 -3.06 -2.19 24.58
N GLY A 1085 -2.90 -1.40 25.65
CA GLY A 1085 -1.58 -1.13 26.22
C GLY A 1085 -0.85 -2.39 26.68
N LEU A 1086 -1.57 -3.41 27.17
CA LEU A 1086 -1.01 -4.73 27.50
C LEU A 1086 -0.67 -5.57 26.26
N GLU A 1087 -1.29 -5.35 25.10
CA GLU A 1087 -0.93 -6.04 23.85
C GLU A 1087 0.40 -5.56 23.26
N ASP A 1088 0.78 -4.31 23.56
CA ASP A 1088 1.97 -3.64 23.01
C ASP A 1088 3.14 -3.57 24.02
N ALA A 1089 2.99 -4.11 25.25
CA ALA A 1089 4.00 -4.07 26.29
C ALA A 1089 4.95 -5.30 26.25
N PRO A 1090 6.27 -5.11 26.42
CA PRO A 1090 7.22 -6.21 26.52
C PRO A 1090 7.06 -6.97 27.85
N ASP A 1091 7.12 -8.31 27.77
CA ASP A 1091 7.08 -9.16 28.95
C ASP A 1091 8.23 -8.80 29.90
N CYS A 1092 7.89 -8.52 31.15
CA CYS A 1092 8.84 -8.48 32.26
C CYS A 1092 9.11 -9.92 32.71
N ASP A 1093 9.98 -10.65 32.00
CA ASP A 1093 10.24 -12.05 32.33
C ASP A 1093 11.26 -12.28 33.47
N ASP A 1094 10.93 -13.31 34.25
CA ASP A 1094 11.81 -14.29 34.89
C ASP A 1094 12.99 -13.85 35.79
N LYS A 1095 12.71 -13.11 36.87
CA LYS A 1095 13.48 -13.29 38.12
C LYS A 1095 12.56 -13.46 39.33
N ARG A 1096 12.20 -14.72 39.60
CA ARG A 1096 11.77 -15.15 40.93
C ARG A 1096 13.03 -15.62 41.68
N GLU A 1097 13.91 -14.69 42.03
CA GLU A 1097 14.87 -14.97 43.12
C GLU A 1097 14.16 -14.67 44.44
N GLY A 1098 14.24 -15.64 45.35
CA GLY A 1098 13.38 -15.76 46.51
C GLY A 1098 13.38 -14.52 47.40
N VAL A 1099 12.19 -13.96 47.62
CA VAL A 1099 11.95 -13.11 48.78
C VAL A 1099 11.48 -14.04 49.89
N GLU A 1100 12.44 -14.46 50.71
CA GLU A 1100 12.15 -15.08 51.99
C GLU A 1100 11.25 -14.16 52.82
N ARG A 1101 10.24 -14.77 53.45
CA ARG A 1101 9.43 -14.13 54.48
C ARG A 1101 10.35 -13.67 55.61
N TYR A 1102 10.60 -12.37 55.73
CA TYR A 1102 11.11 -11.82 56.99
C TYR A 1102 9.97 -11.21 57.81
N ARG A 1103 9.87 -11.75 59.02
CA ARG A 1103 8.84 -11.49 60.03
C ARG A 1103 9.52 -10.68 61.14
N GLY A 1104 9.10 -9.42 61.29
CA GLY A 1104 9.17 -8.68 62.56
C GLY A 1104 10.49 -7.97 62.91
N GLY A 1105 10.32 -6.76 63.46
CA GLY A 1105 11.09 -6.31 64.61
C GLY A 1105 12.16 -5.24 64.36
N GLY A 1106 11.90 -4.04 64.89
CA GLY A 1106 12.79 -3.43 65.89
C GLY A 1106 13.94 -2.52 65.43
N SER A 1107 13.75 -1.23 65.72
CA SER A 1107 14.70 -0.26 66.29
C SER A 1107 15.97 0.20 65.54
N GLU A 1108 16.03 1.53 65.46
CA GLU A 1108 17.16 2.42 65.79
C GLU A 1108 18.43 2.52 64.91
N ALA A 1109 18.74 3.80 64.68
CA ALA A 1109 20.05 4.44 64.71
C ALA A 1109 20.88 4.58 63.42
N SER A 1110 21.27 5.85 63.24
CA SER A 1110 22.50 6.40 62.66
C SER A 1110 22.69 6.32 61.13
N SER A 1111 22.79 7.47 60.44
CA SER A 1111 24.02 8.28 60.26
C SER A 1111 25.04 7.47 59.46
N GLU A 1112 25.60 7.87 58.32
CA GLU A 1112 25.95 9.18 57.77
C GLU A 1112 26.40 8.86 56.32
N SER A 1113 26.14 9.72 55.33
CA SER A 1113 27.15 10.59 54.69
C SER A 1113 28.24 9.81 53.92
N SER A 1114 28.69 10.12 52.72
CA SER A 1114 28.73 11.35 51.94
C SER A 1114 29.04 10.89 50.49
N GLY A 1115 28.42 11.45 49.46
CA GLY A 1115 28.86 12.69 48.81
C GLY A 1115 29.49 12.32 47.45
N SER A 1116 29.36 13.06 46.36
CA SER A 1116 28.76 14.37 46.13
C SER A 1116 28.97 14.72 44.64
N ILE A 1117 27.94 15.29 43.99
CA ILE A 1117 27.99 16.55 43.21
C ILE A 1117 28.91 16.52 41.96
N SER A 1118 28.42 16.36 40.71
CA SER A 1118 27.75 17.35 39.80
C SER A 1118 28.68 18.47 39.29
N PRO A 1119 28.33 19.36 38.32
CA PRO A 1119 27.29 19.37 37.26
C PRO A 1119 27.82 19.92 35.88
N ASP A 1120 26.86 20.23 34.99
CA ASP A 1120 26.90 21.14 33.81
C ASP A 1120 27.61 20.66 32.53
N GLU A 1121 27.17 20.90 31.29
CA GLU A 1121 26.06 21.61 30.62
C GLU A 1121 25.99 20.93 29.20
N GLU A 1122 24.90 20.85 28.43
CA GLU A 1122 24.32 21.93 27.61
C GLU A 1122 23.18 21.34 26.74
N ARG A 1123 22.24 22.20 26.30
CA ARG A 1123 20.96 21.87 25.67
C ARG A 1123 20.97 21.95 24.12
N LEU A 1124 19.91 21.35 23.54
CA LEU A 1124 19.14 21.68 22.31
C LEU A 1124 19.36 20.75 21.09
N PRO A 1125 18.37 20.60 20.16
CA PRO A 1125 16.91 20.76 20.28
C PRO A 1125 16.07 19.60 19.65
N GLU A 1126 14.78 19.59 19.98
CA GLU A 1126 13.70 18.79 19.37
C GLU A 1126 13.21 19.37 18.03
N THR A 1127 12.58 18.53 17.18
CA THR A 1127 11.39 18.77 16.31
C THR A 1127 11.16 17.54 15.38
N PRO A 1128 10.03 17.37 14.65
CA PRO A 1128 8.79 16.80 15.16
C PRO A 1128 8.21 15.69 14.23
N ASP A 1129 7.02 15.22 14.61
CA ASP A 1129 6.11 14.29 13.94
C ASP A 1129 6.03 14.32 12.40
N SER A 1130 5.92 13.15 11.77
CA SER A 1130 5.21 13.03 10.50
C SER A 1130 4.47 11.69 10.34
N ALA A 1131 3.22 11.82 9.92
CA ALA A 1131 2.19 10.81 9.81
C ALA A 1131 2.47 9.77 8.71
N LEU A 1132 2.22 8.50 9.03
CA LEU A 1132 2.16 7.41 8.05
C LEU A 1132 0.79 7.39 7.37
N CYS A 1133 0.71 7.99 6.18
CA CYS A 1133 -0.39 7.83 5.25
C CYS A 1133 -0.33 6.48 4.54
N ARG A 1134 -1.50 5.85 4.44
CA ARG A 1134 -1.81 4.64 3.67
C ARG A 1134 -1.63 4.88 2.17
N ILE A 1135 -0.99 3.96 1.45
CA ILE A 1135 -1.13 3.80 0.00
C ILE A 1135 -1.28 2.30 -0.33
N SER A 1136 -2.35 2.00 -1.07
CA SER A 1136 -2.72 0.70 -1.65
C SER A 1136 -1.96 0.42 -2.97
N PRO A 1137 -1.94 -0.83 -3.47
CA PRO A 1137 -0.93 -1.31 -4.41
C PRO A 1137 -1.35 -1.17 -5.88
N SER A 1138 -0.38 -0.92 -6.76
CA SER A 1138 -0.47 -1.24 -8.18
C SER A 1138 0.93 -1.35 -8.82
N ALA A 1139 1.15 -2.48 -9.51
CA ALA A 1139 2.14 -2.73 -10.57
C ALA A 1139 3.65 -2.73 -10.23
N GLU A 1140 4.15 -3.94 -9.97
CA GLU A 1140 5.27 -4.61 -10.65
C GLU A 1140 6.32 -3.76 -11.41
N ARG A 1141 7.58 -3.87 -10.98
CA ARG A 1141 8.70 -4.49 -11.74
C ARG A 1141 9.97 -4.47 -10.88
N ALA A 1142 10.49 -5.65 -10.57
CA ALA A 1142 11.75 -5.83 -9.86
C ALA A 1142 12.93 -5.54 -10.81
N ALA A 1143 13.68 -4.48 -10.51
CA ALA A 1143 15.02 -4.29 -11.03
C ALA A 1143 16.01 -4.75 -9.95
N CYS A 1144 16.85 -5.75 -10.27
CA CYS A 1144 17.87 -6.28 -9.39
C CYS A 1144 18.91 -5.20 -9.06
N ARG A 1145 18.92 -4.81 -7.78
CA ARG A 1145 19.91 -3.93 -7.15
C ARG A 1145 21.15 -4.75 -6.83
N TRP A 1146 22.28 -4.45 -7.46
CA TRP A 1146 23.58 -5.02 -7.09
C TRP A 1146 24.07 -4.31 -5.83
N THR A 1147 24.23 -5.05 -4.73
CA THR A 1147 24.87 -4.56 -3.50
C THR A 1147 26.36 -4.90 -3.53
N LEU A 1148 27.20 -3.88 -3.74
CA LEU A 1148 28.66 -3.97 -3.54
C LEU A 1148 28.96 -3.66 -2.07
N THR A 1149 29.35 -4.68 -1.31
CA THR A 1149 29.95 -4.55 0.02
C THR A 1149 31.47 -4.40 -0.11
N GLY A 1150 32.06 -3.35 0.48
CA GLY A 1150 33.47 -3.39 0.87
C GLY A 1150 34.29 -2.11 0.69
N ARG A 1151 34.56 -1.46 1.84
CA ARG A 1151 35.74 -0.66 2.22
C ARG A 1151 35.97 0.74 1.61
N GLY A 1152 35.85 1.69 2.54
CA GLY A 1152 36.10 3.14 2.50
C GLY A 1152 37.25 3.68 1.64
N VAL A 1153 36.96 4.82 1.01
CA VAL A 1153 37.93 5.85 0.61
C VAL A 1153 37.28 7.23 0.82
N ARG A 1154 37.97 8.11 1.54
CA ARG A 1154 37.68 9.56 1.67
C ARG A 1154 37.94 10.24 0.32
N LEU A 1155 36.98 11.02 -0.18
CA LEU A 1155 37.19 11.96 -1.30
C LEU A 1155 37.11 13.40 -0.76
N ARG A 1156 38.22 14.12 -0.91
CA ARG A 1156 38.36 15.57 -0.72
C ARG A 1156 38.17 16.20 -2.10
N ALA A 1157 37.18 17.07 -2.24
CA ALA A 1157 36.87 17.77 -3.48
C ALA A 1157 37.53 19.14 -3.48
N ASP A 1158 38.28 19.46 -4.53
CA ASP A 1158 38.65 20.83 -4.90
C ASP A 1158 38.70 20.91 -6.43
N LEU A 1159 37.71 21.59 -7.02
CA LEU A 1159 37.82 22.20 -8.35
C LEU A 1159 36.98 23.50 -8.33
N ALA A 1160 37.65 24.64 -8.35
CA ALA A 1160 37.11 25.92 -8.81
C ALA A 1160 37.77 26.21 -10.19
N SER A 1161 37.01 26.34 -11.28
CA SER A 1161 36.47 27.60 -11.88
C SER A 1161 37.41 28.15 -12.98
N PRO A 1162 36.98 28.94 -14.00
CA PRO A 1162 35.64 29.46 -14.40
C PRO A 1162 35.30 29.26 -15.90
N GLU A 1163 34.07 29.54 -16.32
CA GLU A 1163 33.74 30.45 -17.45
C GLU A 1163 32.22 30.71 -17.53
N ASP A 1164 31.89 31.93 -17.96
CA ASP A 1164 30.60 32.55 -18.30
C ASP A 1164 29.64 33.01 -17.20
N VAL A 1165 29.87 34.28 -16.84
CA VAL A 1165 28.96 35.24 -16.23
C VAL A 1165 28.03 35.83 -17.30
N THR A 1166 26.73 35.90 -17.02
CA THR A 1166 25.90 37.03 -17.47
C THR A 1166 25.21 37.63 -16.26
N LEU A 1167 25.60 38.87 -15.95
CA LEU A 1167 24.96 39.79 -15.04
C LEU A 1167 23.78 40.44 -15.76
N ASP A 1168 22.64 40.54 -15.09
CA ASP A 1168 21.72 41.67 -15.29
C ASP A 1168 21.27 42.19 -13.92
N THR A 1169 21.25 43.51 -13.84
CA THR A 1169 21.23 44.35 -12.65
C THR A 1169 19.84 44.89 -12.33
N ASP A 1170 19.65 45.17 -11.03
CA ASP A 1170 18.80 46.20 -10.41
C ASP A 1170 17.28 46.24 -10.69
N ARG A 1171 16.46 46.12 -9.63
CA ARG A 1171 15.89 47.26 -8.87
C ARG A 1171 14.76 46.83 -7.91
N HIS A 1172 14.97 47.14 -6.63
CA HIS A 1172 14.05 47.74 -5.64
C HIS A 1172 12.52 47.61 -5.81
N GLY A 1173 11.85 47.14 -4.75
CA GLY A 1173 10.42 47.41 -4.53
C GLY A 1173 9.81 46.65 -3.36
N THR A 1174 9.65 47.33 -2.23
CA THR A 1174 9.05 46.87 -0.96
C THR A 1174 7.53 46.70 -0.99
N SER A 1175 7.06 45.77 -0.14
CA SER A 1175 5.77 45.69 0.60
C SER A 1175 4.43 45.66 -0.15
N VAL A 1176 3.68 44.56 0.00
CA VAL A 1176 2.64 44.34 1.05
C VAL A 1176 2.63 42.87 1.45
#